data_AF-A0A151MMY3-F1
#
_entry.id   AF-A0A151MMY3-F1
#
_cell.length_a   1.000
_cell.length_b   1.000
_cell.length_c   1.000
_cell.angle_alpha   90.00
_cell.angle_beta   90.00
_cell.angle_gamma   90.00
#
_symmetry.space_group_name_H-M   'P 1'
#
loop_
_entity.id
_entity.type
_entity.pdbx_description
1 polymer ?
#
loop_
_entity_poly.entity_id
_entity_poly.type
_entity_poly.pdbx_seq_one_letter_code
_entity_poly.pdbx_strand_id
1 'polypeptide(L)'
;MGPGQGQGDSRLPPGLGGQLVSVSVLALARPFLGVDGVKAGCGSALSAAPQLADGALAATPAGLSRRIKLSRSLIAGGEKTHWLEAVHTSQQEKMSRNEEGQEEAFVSSKAGKSDDKVTSTNPYAGLMNRLRASWLAGKTRPMEYRVSQLEALSRFLDEKKQSILDALAADMRKPPFEGEFAEILLVRNEVNYAINNLSTWMKDENVEKNLVVQLDSVFIRKDPYGVALIIAPWNYPIHLLLLPMIGAIAAGNCVIIKPSEISKNSEALISEMLPNYLDKDCFAVVTAGVEETTKLLENKFDYIFFTGSPRVGKIIMKAAATHLTPVTLELGGKNPCYVADQCNLQNVANRIVWGRFFNAGQSCIAPDYVLCTLETQEKLLPVLRHAINDFYGAEPKESPDYARIINDKQFQRLQALMNGGRVAIGGQTDAKERYIAPTVLVDVSTSAPIMQEEIFGPILPIVTVANLEEAIDFINARERPLSLYAFCDNKAIHQLLDRTSSGGFCGNDTLLHVSLVSLPFGGIGNSGMGKYHGKFSFDTFTHHRASLLRNAGLEAINRIRYPPYSDQKMALLIAAFGVRQHQHSNREVLRQGLLGTAHSKSMNPYAGLMSRLRAAWLAGRTRPMEYRVSQLEALGRFLDEKKKSIMDALAADLRKPCFEVEVSEVILCKNELNHALSNLSSWMKDEHVDRNLVTQLDTAFIRKDPYGVVLIIGPWNYPVQLILVPLIGAIAAGNCVIIKPSEVSSCVEKLIAELLPSYLDKDCFAVVTGGVKETTELLENRFDYIFFTGNSSIGRIIMAAAAKHLTPVTLELGGKNPCYVAEDCDLQNVANRVAWGRFFNAGQTCIAPDYVLCSQETQEKLLPALRRAITEFYGANPQESPDFARIVSDKQFQRLQALMNGGCVAIGGQTDEKERYIAPTVLVDVSISAPIMQEEIFGPILPIVTVANVEEAIDFISARERPLAVYAFSSNKKVLNEVLKRTSSGGFGGNDTIMHMTLITLPFGGIGESGLGMYHGKFSFDTFSHHRTCLLRYTGLEKLNELRYPPYTQRNLALLSSTFEIKRKGSCTLL
;
A
#
# COMPACT_ATOMS: atom_id res chain seq x y z
N MET A 1 -30.18 51.25 4.67
CA MET A 1 -30.22 52.71 4.42
C MET A 1 -29.67 52.97 3.03
N GLY A 2 -30.46 53.64 2.18
CA GLY A 2 -29.98 54.45 1.05
C GLY A 2 -29.67 53.71 -0.27
N PRO A 3 -30.39 53.95 -1.38
CA PRO A 3 -30.40 53.08 -2.57
C PRO A 3 -29.80 53.70 -3.85
N GLY A 4 -29.69 52.88 -4.90
CA GLY A 4 -29.55 53.30 -6.30
C GLY A 4 -30.15 52.26 -7.27
N GLN A 5 -31.31 52.59 -7.85
CA GLN A 5 -31.97 51.97 -9.01
C GLN A 5 -31.36 52.55 -10.32
N GLY A 6 -31.50 52.03 -11.53
CA GLY A 6 -32.28 50.92 -12.11
C GLY A 6 -32.31 51.02 -13.66
N GLN A 7 -32.95 50.00 -14.29
CA GLN A 7 -33.47 49.91 -15.67
C GLN A 7 -32.45 49.95 -16.84
N GLY A 8 -32.46 49.11 -17.88
CA GLY A 8 -33.41 48.12 -18.38
C GLY A 8 -33.56 48.31 -19.90
N ASP A 9 -33.39 47.28 -20.72
CA ASP A 9 -34.12 47.21 -22.00
C ASP A 9 -34.20 45.79 -22.58
N SER A 10 -35.29 45.52 -23.27
CA SER A 10 -35.74 44.22 -23.77
C SER A 10 -36.07 44.28 -25.26
N ARG A 11 -35.76 43.23 -26.03
CA ARG A 11 -36.52 42.78 -27.22
C ARG A 11 -35.97 41.45 -27.78
N LEU A 12 -36.87 40.46 -27.94
CA LEU A 12 -36.76 39.19 -28.73
C LEU A 12 -37.30 39.44 -30.17
N PRO A 13 -37.38 38.49 -31.16
CA PRO A 13 -37.12 37.01 -31.23
C PRO A 13 -36.35 36.59 -32.55
N PRO A 14 -36.59 35.45 -33.26
CA PRO A 14 -36.09 34.07 -33.05
C PRO A 14 -35.46 33.34 -34.29
N GLY A 15 -34.77 32.20 -34.06
CA GLY A 15 -35.02 30.91 -34.78
C GLY A 15 -34.35 30.52 -36.12
N LEU A 16 -33.68 29.34 -36.09
CA LEU A 16 -33.53 28.28 -37.12
C LEU A 16 -32.45 28.36 -38.24
N GLY A 17 -31.48 27.42 -38.16
CA GLY A 17 -31.21 26.45 -39.25
C GLY A 17 -29.89 26.53 -40.04
N GLY A 18 -29.07 25.47 -39.96
CA GLY A 18 -28.46 24.86 -41.17
C GLY A 18 -26.93 24.74 -41.32
N GLN A 19 -26.47 23.48 -41.42
CA GLN A 19 -25.44 22.91 -42.31
C GLN A 19 -23.93 22.88 -41.96
N LEU A 20 -23.47 21.64 -41.67
CA LEU A 20 -22.34 20.87 -42.23
C LEU A 20 -21.33 21.55 -43.18
N VAL A 21 -20.03 21.46 -42.87
CA VAL A 21 -18.93 21.30 -43.87
C VAL A 21 -17.75 20.47 -43.31
N SER A 22 -17.48 19.36 -44.01
CA SER A 22 -16.19 18.74 -44.40
C SER A 22 -14.87 19.20 -43.74
N VAL A 23 -14.07 18.24 -43.24
CA VAL A 23 -12.63 18.39 -42.99
C VAL A 23 -11.84 17.51 -43.97
N SER A 24 -11.08 18.16 -44.85
CA SER A 24 -10.12 17.55 -45.77
C SER A 24 -8.72 17.51 -45.14
N VAL A 25 -8.03 16.40 -45.42
CA VAL A 25 -6.62 16.12 -45.12
C VAL A 25 -5.71 16.89 -46.08
N LEU A 26 -4.63 17.52 -45.59
CA LEU A 26 -3.39 17.66 -46.37
C LEU A 26 -2.16 17.95 -45.49
N ALA A 27 -1.09 17.25 -45.86
CA ALA A 27 0.27 17.30 -45.32
C ALA A 27 1.02 18.58 -45.72
N LEU A 28 2.11 18.91 -45.02
CA LEU A 28 3.40 19.29 -45.62
C LEU A 28 4.52 19.39 -44.57
N ALA A 29 5.73 19.09 -45.05
CA ALA A 29 6.98 18.99 -44.30
C ALA A 29 7.95 20.13 -44.66
N ARG A 30 8.81 20.48 -43.69
CA ARG A 30 10.17 21.11 -43.79
C ARG A 30 10.27 22.59 -44.24
N PRO A 31 11.45 23.25 -44.09
CA PRO A 31 12.14 23.61 -42.85
C PRO A 31 12.59 25.11 -42.86
N PHE A 32 13.12 25.65 -41.76
CA PHE A 32 13.78 26.96 -41.78
C PHE A 32 15.25 26.88 -41.33
N LEU A 33 16.10 27.53 -42.13
CA LEU A 33 17.55 27.78 -42.00
C LEU A 33 17.83 29.16 -41.37
N GLY A 34 19.04 29.35 -40.84
CA GLY A 34 19.65 30.65 -40.46
C GLY A 34 20.34 30.55 -39.08
N VAL A 35 21.61 30.15 -38.91
CA VAL A 35 22.93 30.69 -39.30
C VAL A 35 23.42 31.88 -38.44
N ASP A 36 24.68 31.73 -37.96
CA ASP A 36 25.69 32.66 -37.40
C ASP A 36 26.05 32.43 -35.91
N GLY A 37 27.30 32.25 -35.47
CA GLY A 37 28.60 32.19 -36.15
C GLY A 37 29.78 31.97 -35.16
N VAL A 38 30.74 31.16 -35.61
CA VAL A 38 32.22 31.35 -35.55
C VAL A 38 33.06 31.22 -34.24
N LYS A 39 34.17 30.44 -34.43
CA LYS A 39 35.49 30.28 -33.75
C LYS A 39 35.60 29.17 -32.69
N ALA A 40 36.19 27.98 -32.93
CA ALA A 40 37.43 27.49 -33.60
C ALA A 40 38.65 27.33 -32.66
N GLY A 41 39.29 26.16 -32.74
CA GLY A 41 40.56 25.78 -32.09
C GLY A 41 40.60 24.29 -31.70
N CYS A 42 40.54 23.33 -32.63
CA CYS A 42 41.60 22.74 -33.47
C CYS A 42 42.50 21.70 -32.73
N GLY A 43 42.55 20.48 -33.27
CA GLY A 43 43.43 19.38 -32.84
C GLY A 43 43.00 18.01 -33.41
N SER A 44 43.34 17.74 -34.67
CA SER A 44 43.03 16.52 -35.44
C SER A 44 44.26 15.63 -35.67
N ALA A 45 44.09 14.30 -35.68
CA ALA A 45 44.71 13.30 -36.59
C ALA A 45 44.21 11.89 -36.18
N LEU A 46 43.52 11.08 -37.01
CA LEU A 46 44.02 10.20 -38.10
C LEU A 46 45.18 9.29 -37.63
N SER A 47 45.26 7.97 -37.85
CA SER A 47 44.56 7.01 -38.70
C SER A 47 45.11 5.59 -38.43
N ALA A 48 44.37 4.57 -38.89
CA ALA A 48 44.83 3.29 -39.44
C ALA A 48 45.25 2.12 -38.51
N ALA A 49 44.59 0.98 -38.75
CA ALA A 49 45.05 -0.38 -38.46
C ALA A 49 46.15 -0.83 -39.44
N PRO A 50 46.90 -1.94 -39.16
CA PRO A 50 46.58 -3.20 -39.86
C PRO A 50 46.85 -4.54 -39.09
N GLN A 51 46.02 -5.53 -39.43
CA GLN A 51 46.21 -6.99 -39.67
C GLN A 51 47.38 -7.88 -39.13
N LEU A 52 46.95 -9.11 -38.72
CA LEU A 52 47.53 -10.49 -38.94
C LEU A 52 48.82 -10.90 -38.15
N ALA A 53 49.08 -12.13 -37.67
CA ALA A 53 48.46 -13.48 -37.76
C ALA A 53 49.02 -14.45 -36.66
N ASP A 54 48.30 -15.58 -36.48
CA ASP A 54 48.68 -16.98 -36.16
C ASP A 54 49.40 -17.45 -34.88
N GLY A 55 48.87 -18.58 -34.35
CA GLY A 55 49.54 -19.48 -33.40
C GLY A 55 48.60 -20.48 -32.69
N ALA A 56 48.37 -21.64 -33.29
CA ALA A 56 47.55 -22.75 -32.80
C ALA A 56 48.21 -23.60 -31.69
N LEU A 57 47.41 -24.34 -30.90
CA LEU A 57 47.60 -25.77 -30.60
C LEU A 57 46.40 -26.38 -29.86
N ALA A 58 45.99 -27.56 -30.35
CA ALA A 58 44.87 -28.38 -29.91
C ALA A 58 45.32 -29.47 -28.91
N ALA A 59 44.37 -29.99 -28.11
CA ALA A 59 44.13 -31.44 -27.91
C ALA A 59 43.09 -31.71 -26.81
N THR A 60 41.98 -32.36 -27.19
CA THR A 60 41.24 -33.39 -26.42
C THR A 60 41.55 -34.75 -27.11
N PRO A 61 41.03 -35.97 -26.76
CA PRO A 61 39.85 -36.31 -25.94
C PRO A 61 39.88 -37.70 -25.20
N ALA A 62 38.69 -38.07 -24.68
CA ALA A 62 38.14 -39.42 -24.42
C ALA A 62 38.47 -40.11 -23.07
N GLY A 63 37.56 -40.84 -22.41
CA GLY A 63 36.18 -41.24 -22.70
C GLY A 63 35.66 -42.31 -21.71
N LEU A 64 34.37 -42.68 -21.88
CA LEU A 64 33.63 -43.86 -21.39
C LEU A 64 33.24 -43.93 -19.89
N SER A 65 31.94 -43.97 -19.51
CA SER A 65 30.90 -45.00 -19.70
C SER A 65 30.96 -46.17 -18.69
N ARG A 66 29.99 -46.25 -17.76
CA ARG A 66 29.04 -47.39 -17.68
C ARG A 66 27.98 -47.29 -16.57
N ARG A 67 26.83 -47.85 -16.98
CA ARG A 67 25.50 -48.09 -16.40
C ARG A 67 25.39 -49.20 -15.32
N ILE A 68 24.39 -49.04 -14.43
CA ILE A 68 23.38 -50.02 -13.90
C ILE A 68 23.84 -51.09 -12.85
N LYS A 69 23.24 -51.11 -11.64
CA LYS A 69 22.23 -52.13 -11.18
C LYS A 69 21.75 -51.96 -9.72
N LEU A 70 20.44 -52.21 -9.60
CA LEU A 70 19.63 -52.49 -8.40
C LEU A 70 20.21 -53.57 -7.48
N SER A 71 19.90 -53.48 -6.19
CA SER A 71 19.39 -54.64 -5.41
C SER A 71 18.57 -54.19 -4.20
N ARG A 72 17.47 -54.94 -3.95
CA ARG A 72 16.62 -54.93 -2.75
C ARG A 72 17.26 -55.81 -1.67
N SER A 73 17.00 -55.49 -0.40
CA SER A 73 16.80 -56.51 0.64
C SER A 73 15.76 -56.05 1.66
N LEU A 74 14.82 -56.95 1.92
CA LEU A 74 13.84 -56.98 3.01
C LEU A 74 14.51 -57.51 4.29
N ILE A 75 13.91 -57.26 5.46
CA ILE A 75 13.39 -58.29 6.39
C ILE A 75 12.72 -57.65 7.63
N ALA A 76 11.49 -58.14 7.87
CA ALA A 76 10.72 -58.36 9.12
C ALA A 76 10.56 -57.24 10.16
N GLY A 77 9.44 -57.07 10.85
CA GLY A 77 8.18 -57.81 11.02
C GLY A 77 7.31 -56.98 12.01
N GLY A 78 6.02 -57.20 12.23
CA GLY A 78 5.08 -58.24 11.84
C GLY A 78 3.67 -57.87 12.32
N GLU A 79 2.74 -58.79 12.00
CA GLU A 79 1.42 -59.08 12.61
C GLU A 79 0.29 -58.02 12.48
N LYS A 80 -0.72 -58.26 11.63
CA LYS A 80 -2.00 -59.04 11.85
C LYS A 80 -3.02 -58.20 12.67
N THR A 81 -4.31 -58.08 12.37
CA THR A 81 -5.23 -58.88 11.54
C THR A 81 -6.56 -58.10 11.36
N HIS A 82 -7.19 -58.30 10.19
CA HIS A 82 -8.62 -58.32 9.84
C HIS A 82 -9.68 -57.51 10.62
N TRP A 83 -10.43 -56.69 9.87
CA TRP A 83 -11.87 -56.44 10.05
C TRP A 83 -12.56 -56.51 8.68
N LEU A 84 -13.66 -57.25 8.60
CA LEU A 84 -14.64 -57.29 7.49
C LEU A 84 -16.03 -57.00 8.07
N GLU A 85 -16.85 -56.31 7.27
CA GLU A 85 -18.30 -56.04 7.40
C GLU A 85 -18.72 -54.99 8.46
N ALA A 86 -19.70 -54.10 8.29
CA ALA A 86 -20.50 -53.62 7.15
C ALA A 86 -21.31 -52.38 7.63
N VAL A 87 -21.24 -51.28 6.87
CA VAL A 87 -22.40 -50.55 6.31
C VAL A 87 -23.17 -49.50 7.17
N HIS A 88 -23.21 -48.29 6.57
CA HIS A 88 -24.18 -47.18 6.68
C HIS A 88 -24.50 -46.54 8.03
N THR A 89 -23.86 -45.40 8.33
CA THR A 89 -24.45 -44.04 8.37
C THR A 89 -23.47 -43.06 9.04
N SER A 90 -22.57 -42.43 8.28
CA SER A 90 -21.92 -41.15 8.65
C SER A 90 -20.98 -40.69 7.53
N GLN A 91 -21.49 -39.97 6.54
CA GLN A 91 -20.64 -39.33 5.51
C GLN A 91 -20.73 -37.80 5.48
N GLN A 92 -21.47 -37.17 6.39
CA GLN A 92 -21.48 -35.71 6.54
C GLN A 92 -20.57 -35.16 7.66
N GLU A 93 -20.13 -35.99 8.62
CA GLU A 93 -19.25 -35.54 9.74
C GLU A 93 -17.76 -35.86 9.55
N LYS A 94 -17.38 -36.58 8.47
CA LYS A 94 -15.97 -36.88 8.14
C LYS A 94 -15.33 -35.90 7.15
N MET A 95 -16.12 -35.02 6.53
CA MET A 95 -15.58 -33.96 5.67
C MET A 95 -15.13 -32.72 6.47
N SER A 96 -15.79 -32.39 7.58
CA SER A 96 -15.40 -31.25 8.43
C SER A 96 -14.10 -31.49 9.22
N ARG A 97 -13.78 -32.73 9.60
CA ARG A 97 -12.55 -33.07 10.34
C ARG A 97 -11.27 -33.17 9.50
N ASN A 98 -11.38 -33.28 8.17
CA ASN A 98 -10.21 -33.19 7.28
C ASN A 98 -9.92 -31.74 6.84
N GLU A 99 -10.84 -30.80 7.10
CA GLU A 99 -10.65 -29.37 6.89
C GLU A 99 -9.95 -28.69 8.08
N GLU A 100 -10.16 -29.18 9.31
CA GLU A 100 -9.41 -28.75 10.52
C GLU A 100 -7.97 -29.30 10.57
N GLY A 101 -7.71 -30.46 9.96
CA GLY A 101 -6.38 -31.09 9.95
C GLY A 101 -5.31 -30.32 9.15
N GLN A 102 -5.70 -29.38 8.28
CA GLN A 102 -4.77 -28.46 7.60
C GLN A 102 -4.53 -27.16 8.37
N GLU A 103 -5.40 -26.81 9.33
CA GLU A 103 -5.14 -25.74 10.30
C GLU A 103 -4.13 -26.22 11.36
N GLU A 104 -4.22 -27.46 11.85
CA GLU A 104 -3.31 -27.95 12.89
C GLU A 104 -1.86 -28.14 12.43
N ALA A 105 -1.62 -28.49 11.15
CA ALA A 105 -0.28 -28.55 10.58
C ALA A 105 0.39 -27.17 10.47
N PHE A 106 -0.40 -26.08 10.46
CA PHE A 106 0.07 -24.70 10.46
C PHE A 106 0.12 -24.07 11.87
N VAL A 107 -0.49 -24.70 12.88
CA VAL A 107 -0.70 -24.15 14.25
C VAL A 107 0.19 -24.81 15.32
N SER A 108 0.91 -25.89 15.01
CA SER A 108 1.86 -26.52 15.94
C SER A 108 3.27 -25.89 15.92
N SER A 109 3.42 -24.69 16.49
CA SER A 109 4.70 -24.26 17.08
C SER A 109 4.43 -23.48 18.38
N LYS A 110 4.42 -24.21 19.50
CA LYS A 110 4.23 -23.65 20.84
C LYS A 110 5.41 -22.75 21.23
N ALA A 111 5.07 -21.58 21.76
CA ALA A 111 5.96 -20.79 22.61
C ALA A 111 6.21 -21.54 23.94
N GLY A 112 7.49 -21.75 24.29
CA GLY A 112 7.88 -22.26 25.62
C GLY A 112 9.30 -22.82 25.71
N LYS A 113 10.22 -21.99 26.23
CA LYS A 113 11.48 -22.27 26.97
C LYS A 113 12.47 -23.35 26.48
N SER A 114 13.62 -22.82 26.04
CA SER A 114 15.03 -23.26 26.18
C SER A 114 15.42 -24.74 26.20
N ASP A 115 16.45 -24.98 25.37
CA ASP A 115 17.41 -26.09 25.35
C ASP A 115 16.95 -27.37 24.66
N ASP A 116 17.02 -27.36 23.32
CA ASP A 116 17.78 -28.40 22.61
C ASP A 116 18.23 -27.92 21.21
N LYS A 117 19.52 -28.12 20.91
CA LYS A 117 20.19 -27.75 19.65
C LYS A 117 19.69 -28.63 18.49
N VAL A 118 18.77 -28.11 17.69
CA VAL A 118 18.66 -28.45 16.26
C VAL A 118 18.67 -27.15 15.47
N THR A 119 19.86 -26.71 15.06
CA THR A 119 20.02 -25.61 14.10
C THR A 119 19.55 -26.08 12.73
N SER A 120 18.24 -26.07 12.49
CA SER A 120 17.67 -26.04 11.14
C SER A 120 17.94 -24.65 10.57
N THR A 121 19.07 -24.48 9.88
CA THR A 121 19.39 -23.22 9.20
C THR A 121 18.44 -23.07 8.01
N ASN A 122 17.65 -21.99 7.99
CA ASN A 122 16.78 -21.64 6.87
C ASN A 122 17.57 -21.67 5.55
N PRO A 123 17.16 -22.46 4.53
CA PRO A 123 17.97 -22.69 3.33
C PRO A 123 18.16 -21.44 2.46
N TYR A 124 17.34 -20.39 2.68
CA TYR A 124 17.39 -19.14 1.93
C TYR A 124 18.23 -18.05 2.59
N ALA A 125 18.81 -18.29 3.78
CA ALA A 125 19.56 -17.28 4.52
C ALA A 125 20.75 -16.71 3.72
N GLY A 126 21.50 -17.56 3.02
CA GLY A 126 22.61 -17.13 2.17
C GLY A 126 22.16 -16.25 0.99
N LEU A 127 21.02 -16.58 0.37
CA LEU A 127 20.41 -15.79 -0.70
C LEU A 127 20.00 -14.41 -0.18
N MET A 128 19.33 -14.35 0.96
CA MET A 128 18.89 -13.09 1.58
C MET A 128 20.06 -12.19 1.95
N ASN A 129 21.12 -12.76 2.53
CA ASN A 129 22.33 -12.01 2.89
C ASN A 129 23.00 -11.38 1.66
N ARG A 130 23.09 -12.12 0.55
CA ARG A 130 23.66 -11.61 -0.70
C ARG A 130 22.86 -10.43 -1.25
N LEU A 131 21.54 -10.58 -1.40
CA LEU A 131 20.66 -9.52 -1.93
C LEU A 131 20.70 -8.26 -1.05
N ARG A 132 20.64 -8.45 0.27
CA ARG A 132 20.68 -7.36 1.24
C ARG A 132 22.03 -6.64 1.24
N ALA A 133 23.14 -7.37 1.09
CA ALA A 133 24.46 -6.78 0.93
C ALA A 133 24.58 -5.95 -0.36
N SER A 134 24.07 -6.45 -1.49
CA SER A 134 24.06 -5.69 -2.75
C SER A 134 23.21 -4.41 -2.68
N TRP A 135 22.07 -4.47 -1.99
CA TRP A 135 21.23 -3.30 -1.73
C TRP A 135 21.93 -2.28 -0.82
N LEU A 136 22.52 -2.72 0.30
CA LEU A 136 23.26 -1.86 1.24
C LEU A 136 24.48 -1.19 0.58
N ALA A 137 25.16 -1.89 -0.33
CA ALA A 137 26.24 -1.32 -1.14
C ALA A 137 25.76 -0.27 -2.16
N GLY A 138 24.43 -0.09 -2.31
CA GLY A 138 23.83 0.89 -3.21
C GLY A 138 23.84 0.50 -4.68
N LYS A 139 24.07 -0.78 -5.02
CA LYS A 139 24.19 -1.27 -6.42
C LYS A 139 22.97 -0.91 -7.26
N THR A 140 21.77 -0.97 -6.68
CA THR A 140 20.48 -0.70 -7.34
C THR A 140 20.06 0.79 -7.34
N ARG A 141 20.81 1.66 -6.66
CA ARG A 141 20.45 3.09 -6.53
C ARG A 141 20.54 3.88 -7.85
N PRO A 142 21.59 3.74 -8.69
CA PRO A 142 21.72 4.51 -9.92
C PRO A 142 20.59 4.24 -10.92
N MET A 143 20.11 5.30 -11.59
CA MET A 143 19.03 5.18 -12.59
C MET A 143 19.47 4.32 -13.77
N GLU A 144 20.72 4.48 -14.22
CA GLU A 144 21.30 3.77 -15.36
C GLU A 144 21.31 2.27 -15.11
N TYR A 145 21.63 1.85 -13.88
CA TYR A 145 21.56 0.45 -13.48
C TYR A 145 20.12 -0.07 -13.60
N ARG A 146 19.13 0.64 -13.05
CA ARG A 146 17.71 0.25 -13.13
C ARG A 146 17.23 0.12 -14.58
N VAL A 147 17.56 1.10 -15.43
CA VAL A 147 17.24 1.07 -16.87
C VAL A 147 17.86 -0.15 -17.53
N SER A 148 19.12 -0.49 -17.25
CA SER A 148 19.78 -1.66 -17.85
C SER A 148 19.08 -2.98 -17.52
N GLN A 149 18.52 -3.10 -16.31
CA GLN A 149 17.78 -4.30 -15.89
C GLN A 149 16.39 -4.36 -16.53
N LEU A 150 15.71 -3.21 -16.67
CA LEU A 150 14.44 -3.11 -17.40
C LEU A 150 14.61 -3.45 -18.89
N GLU A 151 15.68 -2.97 -19.53
CA GLU A 151 16.03 -3.35 -20.91
C GLU A 151 16.34 -4.84 -21.03
N ALA A 152 16.99 -5.44 -20.03
CA ALA A 152 17.23 -6.87 -20.00
C ALA A 152 15.93 -7.69 -19.93
N LEU A 153 14.91 -7.22 -19.19
CA LEU A 153 13.57 -7.82 -19.22
C LEU A 153 12.91 -7.68 -20.60
N SER A 154 13.04 -6.52 -21.26
CA SER A 154 12.54 -6.37 -22.65
C SER A 154 13.19 -7.37 -23.59
N ARG A 155 14.53 -7.55 -23.51
CA ARG A 155 15.25 -8.55 -24.32
C ARG A 155 14.78 -9.96 -24.03
N PHE A 156 14.55 -10.31 -22.77
CA PHE A 156 14.00 -11.62 -22.40
C PHE A 156 12.64 -11.87 -23.07
N LEU A 157 11.72 -10.91 -23.01
CA LEU A 157 10.40 -11.02 -23.63
C LEU A 157 10.47 -11.19 -25.15
N ASP A 158 11.38 -10.47 -25.81
CA ASP A 158 11.51 -10.50 -27.27
C ASP A 158 12.21 -11.78 -27.76
N GLU A 159 13.34 -12.14 -27.15
CA GLU A 159 14.14 -13.32 -27.55
C GLU A 159 13.46 -14.64 -27.16
N LYS A 160 12.65 -14.65 -26.10
CA LYS A 160 11.95 -15.85 -25.61
C LYS A 160 10.46 -15.87 -25.93
N LYS A 161 9.98 -14.95 -26.78
CA LYS A 161 8.57 -14.87 -27.18
C LYS A 161 7.97 -16.24 -27.53
N GLN A 162 8.58 -16.98 -28.44
CA GLN A 162 8.04 -18.28 -28.86
C GLN A 162 8.06 -19.30 -27.72
N SER A 163 9.14 -19.38 -26.95
CA SER A 163 9.25 -20.28 -25.80
C SER A 163 8.22 -19.96 -24.70
N ILE A 164 7.89 -18.68 -24.51
CA ILE A 164 6.78 -18.25 -23.63
C ILE A 164 5.46 -18.80 -24.14
N LEU A 165 5.13 -18.59 -25.42
CA LEU A 165 3.87 -19.07 -26.01
C LEU A 165 3.77 -20.60 -25.94
N ASP A 166 4.85 -21.32 -26.21
CA ASP A 166 4.90 -22.78 -26.14
C ASP A 166 4.66 -23.29 -24.70
N ALA A 167 5.26 -22.64 -23.69
CA ALA A 167 5.06 -22.98 -22.28
C ALA A 167 3.60 -22.74 -21.84
N LEU A 168 3.01 -21.62 -22.24
CA LEU A 168 1.60 -21.29 -21.95
C LEU A 168 0.63 -22.27 -22.63
N ALA A 169 0.94 -22.69 -23.86
CA ALA A 169 0.19 -23.71 -24.59
C ALA A 169 0.31 -25.09 -23.92
N ALA A 170 1.48 -25.44 -23.41
CA ALA A 170 1.68 -26.69 -22.67
C ALA A 170 0.95 -26.72 -21.32
N ASP A 171 0.89 -25.58 -20.61
CA ASP A 171 0.23 -25.50 -19.31
C ASP A 171 -1.30 -25.53 -19.43
N MET A 172 -1.87 -24.71 -20.31
CA MET A 172 -3.33 -24.45 -20.37
C MET A 172 -3.91 -24.49 -21.79
N ARG A 173 -3.14 -24.88 -22.83
CA ARG A 173 -3.54 -24.68 -24.24
C ARG A 173 -3.96 -23.23 -24.50
N LYS A 174 -3.28 -22.26 -23.85
CA LYS A 174 -3.59 -20.84 -24.02
C LYS A 174 -3.36 -20.46 -25.49
N PRO A 175 -4.35 -19.85 -26.18
CA PRO A 175 -4.18 -19.45 -27.58
C PRO A 175 -3.01 -18.48 -27.75
N PRO A 176 -2.21 -18.57 -28.84
CA PRO A 176 -1.08 -17.68 -29.07
C PRO A 176 -1.44 -16.19 -29.03
N PHE A 177 -2.63 -15.82 -29.51
CA PHE A 177 -3.14 -14.46 -29.43
C PHE A 177 -3.29 -13.99 -27.97
N GLU A 178 -3.94 -14.80 -27.12
CA GLU A 178 -4.14 -14.46 -25.71
C GLU A 178 -2.79 -14.37 -24.98
N GLY A 179 -1.86 -15.29 -25.29
CA GLY A 179 -0.50 -15.26 -24.75
C GLY A 179 0.26 -13.99 -25.16
N GLU A 180 0.25 -13.64 -26.44
CA GLU A 180 0.95 -12.44 -26.92
C GLU A 180 0.33 -11.15 -26.35
N PHE A 181 -0.99 -11.04 -26.37
CA PHE A 181 -1.70 -9.86 -25.88
C PHE A 181 -1.59 -9.71 -24.35
N ALA A 182 -1.96 -10.73 -23.58
CA ALA A 182 -2.11 -10.60 -22.12
C ALA A 182 -0.83 -10.89 -21.33
N GLU A 183 0.16 -11.60 -21.89
CA GLU A 183 1.38 -12.00 -21.16
C GLU A 183 2.63 -11.25 -21.60
N ILE A 184 2.71 -10.87 -22.88
CA ILE A 184 3.92 -10.27 -23.46
C ILE A 184 3.73 -8.77 -23.69
N LEU A 185 2.69 -8.37 -24.43
CA LEU A 185 2.48 -6.98 -24.81
C LEU A 185 2.26 -6.07 -23.61
N LEU A 186 1.41 -6.46 -22.65
CA LEU A 186 1.16 -5.66 -21.45
C LEU A 186 2.43 -5.49 -20.59
N VAL A 187 3.24 -6.54 -20.46
CA VAL A 187 4.52 -6.47 -19.71
C VAL A 187 5.52 -5.59 -20.44
N ARG A 188 5.63 -5.70 -21.78
CA ARG A 188 6.50 -4.83 -22.57
C ARG A 188 6.08 -3.36 -22.45
N ASN A 189 4.78 -3.09 -22.47
CA ASN A 189 4.25 -1.75 -22.26
C ASN A 189 4.64 -1.18 -20.89
N GLU A 190 4.56 -1.99 -19.83
CA GLU A 190 4.99 -1.60 -18.49
C GLU A 190 6.49 -1.27 -18.46
N VAL A 191 7.35 -2.09 -19.07
CA VAL A 191 8.80 -1.83 -19.20
C VAL A 191 9.05 -0.50 -19.89
N ASN A 192 8.44 -0.28 -21.06
CA ASN A 192 8.65 0.93 -21.85
C ASN A 192 8.12 2.17 -21.12
N TYR A 193 6.96 2.06 -20.46
CA TYR A 193 6.40 3.14 -19.67
C TYR A 193 7.29 3.49 -18.48
N ALA A 194 7.85 2.49 -17.78
CA ALA A 194 8.81 2.71 -16.71
C ALA A 194 10.06 3.43 -17.21
N ILE A 195 10.72 2.92 -18.27
CA ILE A 195 11.92 3.55 -18.84
C ILE A 195 11.65 4.99 -19.28
N ASN A 196 10.52 5.25 -19.93
CA ASN A 196 10.15 6.56 -20.45
C ASN A 196 9.91 7.63 -19.37
N ASN A 197 9.63 7.21 -18.13
CA ASN A 197 9.21 8.11 -17.05
C ASN A 197 10.06 8.02 -15.77
N LEU A 198 10.98 7.05 -15.67
CA LEU A 198 11.78 6.79 -14.47
C LEU A 198 12.52 8.02 -13.95
N SER A 199 13.09 8.83 -14.85
CA SER A 199 13.79 10.08 -14.49
C SER A 199 12.88 11.12 -13.84
N THR A 200 11.58 11.09 -14.12
CA THR A 200 10.57 11.94 -13.47
C THR A 200 10.15 11.33 -12.13
N TRP A 201 9.94 10.02 -12.09
CA TRP A 201 9.47 9.33 -10.88
C TRP A 201 10.49 9.36 -9.74
N MET A 202 11.78 9.33 -10.06
CA MET A 202 12.88 9.38 -9.07
C MET A 202 13.15 10.78 -8.50
N LYS A 203 12.54 11.84 -9.04
CA LYS A 203 12.80 13.20 -8.56
C LYS A 203 12.25 13.41 -7.15
N ASP A 204 12.99 14.16 -6.35
CA ASP A 204 12.46 14.69 -5.10
C ASP A 204 11.26 15.59 -5.38
N GLU A 205 10.23 15.45 -4.55
CA GLU A 205 9.00 16.21 -4.64
C GLU A 205 9.05 17.35 -3.62
N ASN A 206 9.08 18.60 -4.09
CA ASN A 206 9.04 19.76 -3.20
C ASN A 206 7.60 19.97 -2.71
N VAL A 207 7.47 20.35 -1.44
CA VAL A 207 6.16 20.58 -0.81
C VAL A 207 5.98 22.04 -0.43
N GLU A 208 4.72 22.46 -0.27
CA GLU A 208 4.41 23.80 0.22
C GLU A 208 4.94 23.99 1.65
N LYS A 209 5.50 25.18 1.92
CA LYS A 209 6.15 25.55 3.17
C LYS A 209 5.29 26.54 3.94
N ASN A 210 5.34 26.46 5.27
CA ASN A 210 4.82 27.51 6.15
C ASN A 210 5.91 28.51 6.55
N LEU A 211 5.53 29.57 7.27
CA LEU A 211 6.45 30.64 7.68
C LEU A 211 7.63 30.14 8.53
N VAL A 212 7.45 29.06 9.31
CA VAL A 212 8.49 28.50 10.20
C VAL A 212 9.62 27.86 9.39
N VAL A 213 9.31 27.26 8.24
CA VAL A 213 10.28 26.51 7.41
C VAL A 213 10.53 27.16 6.05
N GLN A 214 10.09 28.41 5.85
CA GLN A 214 10.11 29.09 4.56
C GLN A 214 11.49 29.12 3.90
N LEU A 215 12.55 29.23 4.72
CA LEU A 215 13.95 29.30 4.29
C LEU A 215 14.67 27.94 4.32
N ASP A 216 13.99 26.89 4.78
CA ASP A 216 14.51 25.52 4.82
C ASP A 216 14.30 24.83 3.46
N SER A 217 15.07 23.79 3.17
CA SER A 217 14.77 22.89 2.04
C SER A 217 13.88 21.76 2.56
N VAL A 218 12.71 21.60 1.94
CA VAL A 218 11.69 20.65 2.37
C VAL A 218 11.21 19.88 1.15
N PHE A 219 11.34 18.56 1.18
CA PHE A 219 11.00 17.70 0.06
C PHE A 219 10.71 16.26 0.51
N ILE A 220 10.05 15.49 -0.35
CA ILE A 220 9.82 14.06 -0.19
C ILE A 220 10.78 13.33 -1.11
N ARG A 221 11.63 12.47 -0.53
CA ARG A 221 12.54 11.61 -1.29
C ARG A 221 11.90 10.24 -1.54
N LYS A 222 12.08 9.71 -2.74
CA LYS A 222 11.63 8.38 -3.17
C LYS A 222 12.73 7.35 -2.89
N ASP A 223 12.70 6.72 -1.71
CA ASP A 223 13.70 5.73 -1.29
C ASP A 223 13.22 4.29 -1.52
N PRO A 224 14.04 3.38 -2.08
CA PRO A 224 13.66 1.97 -2.23
C PRO A 224 13.47 1.29 -0.86
N TYR A 225 12.52 0.36 -0.78
CA TYR A 225 12.33 -0.46 0.43
C TYR A 225 13.53 -1.35 0.74
N GLY A 226 14.11 -2.07 -0.22
CA GLY A 226 15.18 -3.03 0.06
C GLY A 226 15.08 -4.29 -0.77
N VAL A 227 14.86 -5.43 -0.11
CA VAL A 227 14.64 -6.73 -0.75
C VAL A 227 13.14 -7.05 -0.77
N ALA A 228 12.56 -7.10 -1.97
CA ALA A 228 11.16 -7.42 -2.18
C ALA A 228 10.97 -8.90 -2.55
N LEU A 229 9.87 -9.51 -2.10
CA LEU A 229 9.41 -10.82 -2.53
C LEU A 229 8.17 -10.67 -3.43
N ILE A 230 8.14 -11.34 -4.56
CA ILE A 230 7.00 -11.38 -5.47
C ILE A 230 6.58 -12.84 -5.66
N ILE A 231 5.35 -13.17 -5.27
CA ILE A 231 4.78 -14.52 -5.43
C ILE A 231 3.61 -14.43 -6.39
N ALA A 232 3.71 -15.12 -7.53
CA ALA A 232 2.72 -15.05 -8.61
C ALA A 232 1.87 -16.33 -8.71
N PRO A 233 0.63 -16.23 -9.24
CA PRO A 233 -0.24 -17.35 -9.52
C PRO A 233 0.07 -17.99 -10.89
N TRP A 234 -0.67 -19.03 -11.24
CA TRP A 234 -0.49 -19.83 -12.47
C TRP A 234 -1.26 -19.34 -13.69
N ASN A 235 -2.25 -18.47 -13.54
CA ASN A 235 -3.21 -18.19 -14.61
C ASN A 235 -2.68 -17.22 -15.66
N TYR A 236 -1.82 -16.28 -15.24
CA TYR A 236 -1.00 -15.45 -16.13
C TYR A 236 0.45 -15.45 -15.64
N PRO A 237 1.19 -16.56 -15.81
CA PRO A 237 2.41 -16.83 -15.06
C PRO A 237 3.61 -15.95 -15.47
N ILE A 238 3.53 -15.25 -16.61
CA ILE A 238 4.55 -14.29 -17.03
C ILE A 238 4.16 -12.88 -16.59
N HIS A 239 2.93 -12.45 -16.92
CA HIS A 239 2.45 -11.10 -16.59
C HIS A 239 2.43 -10.85 -15.09
N LEU A 240 1.75 -11.69 -14.31
CA LEU A 240 1.55 -11.45 -12.87
C LEU A 240 2.84 -11.62 -12.05
N LEU A 241 3.89 -12.18 -12.65
CA LEU A 241 5.22 -12.27 -12.07
C LEU A 241 6.07 -11.04 -12.42
N LEU A 242 6.13 -10.68 -13.71
CA LEU A 242 7.07 -9.67 -14.20
C LEU A 242 6.55 -8.23 -14.05
N LEU A 243 5.24 -7.99 -14.11
CA LEU A 243 4.69 -6.64 -13.95
C LEU A 243 5.04 -6.00 -12.58
N PRO A 244 4.78 -6.66 -11.43
CA PRO A 244 5.25 -6.10 -10.15
C PRO A 244 6.79 -6.05 -10.05
N MET A 245 7.51 -6.98 -10.71
CA MET A 245 8.98 -6.96 -10.73
C MET A 245 9.54 -5.71 -11.43
N ILE A 246 8.91 -5.27 -12.51
CA ILE A 246 9.26 -4.02 -13.22
C ILE A 246 9.15 -2.83 -12.28
N GLY A 247 8.06 -2.75 -11.50
CA GLY A 247 7.89 -1.75 -10.45
C GLY A 247 9.01 -1.75 -9.41
N ALA A 248 9.33 -2.94 -8.89
CA ALA A 248 10.36 -3.11 -7.87
C ALA A 248 11.76 -2.72 -8.38
N ILE A 249 12.10 -3.09 -9.63
CA ILE A 249 13.35 -2.68 -10.30
C ILE A 249 13.37 -1.16 -10.50
N ALA A 250 12.28 -0.58 -11.03
CA ALA A 250 12.17 0.86 -11.26
C ALA A 250 12.34 1.65 -9.94
N ALA A 251 11.79 1.17 -8.84
CA ALA A 251 11.96 1.76 -7.51
C ALA A 251 13.37 1.56 -6.91
N GLY A 252 14.15 0.60 -7.40
CA GLY A 252 15.54 0.37 -6.99
C GLY A 252 15.72 -0.73 -5.94
N ASN A 253 14.83 -1.72 -5.91
CA ASN A 253 14.87 -2.83 -4.97
C ASN A 253 15.64 -4.03 -5.56
N CYS A 254 16.20 -4.85 -4.67
CA CYS A 254 16.54 -6.23 -5.01
C CYS A 254 15.27 -7.08 -4.94
N VAL A 255 15.16 -8.13 -5.75
CA VAL A 255 13.91 -8.90 -5.89
C VAL A 255 14.14 -10.40 -5.88
N ILE A 256 13.35 -11.11 -5.08
CA ILE A 256 13.13 -12.54 -5.24
C ILE A 256 11.76 -12.74 -5.86
N ILE A 257 11.70 -13.49 -6.96
CA ILE A 257 10.44 -13.88 -7.58
C ILE A 257 10.20 -15.38 -7.38
N LYS A 258 8.95 -15.73 -7.10
CA LYS A 258 8.48 -17.10 -6.92
C LYS A 258 7.37 -17.37 -7.94
N PRO A 259 7.69 -17.99 -9.09
CA PRO A 259 6.69 -18.48 -10.04
C PRO A 259 5.82 -19.58 -9.41
N SER A 260 4.63 -19.80 -9.96
CA SER A 260 3.71 -20.83 -9.48
C SER A 260 4.09 -22.21 -10.00
N GLU A 261 4.24 -23.18 -9.09
CA GLU A 261 4.54 -24.58 -9.35
C GLU A 261 3.41 -25.34 -10.08
N ILE A 262 2.22 -24.73 -10.15
CA ILE A 262 1.07 -25.27 -10.87
C ILE A 262 1.25 -25.12 -12.39
N SER A 263 1.84 -24.02 -12.87
CA SER A 263 2.14 -23.75 -14.28
C SER A 263 3.58 -24.19 -14.58
N LYS A 264 3.80 -25.51 -14.57
CA LYS A 264 5.13 -26.13 -14.52
C LYS A 264 6.03 -25.74 -15.68
N ASN A 265 5.50 -25.63 -16.89
CA ASN A 265 6.31 -25.28 -18.06
C ASN A 265 6.73 -23.82 -18.02
N SER A 266 5.82 -22.93 -17.59
CA SER A 266 6.12 -21.52 -17.40
C SER A 266 7.12 -21.29 -16.25
N GLU A 267 7.00 -22.04 -15.14
CA GLU A 267 7.98 -22.02 -14.04
C GLU A 267 9.37 -22.47 -14.50
N ALA A 268 9.45 -23.59 -15.22
CA ALA A 268 10.72 -24.09 -15.77
C ALA A 268 11.37 -23.06 -16.69
N LEU A 269 10.60 -22.47 -17.62
CA LEU A 269 11.10 -21.42 -18.51
C LEU A 269 11.68 -20.23 -17.73
N ILE A 270 10.93 -19.70 -16.75
CA ILE A 270 11.37 -18.54 -15.96
C ILE A 270 12.63 -18.89 -15.16
N SER A 271 12.63 -20.01 -14.45
CA SER A 271 13.74 -20.41 -13.57
C SER A 271 15.03 -20.71 -14.33
N GLU A 272 14.95 -21.27 -15.54
CA GLU A 272 16.11 -21.61 -16.35
C GLU A 272 16.64 -20.43 -17.17
N MET A 273 15.74 -19.61 -17.72
CA MET A 273 16.11 -18.60 -18.73
C MET A 273 16.30 -17.20 -18.15
N LEU A 274 15.39 -16.74 -17.28
CA LEU A 274 15.41 -15.36 -16.79
C LEU A 274 16.71 -14.99 -16.04
N PRO A 275 17.32 -15.87 -15.22
CA PRO A 275 18.59 -15.56 -14.55
C PRO A 275 19.76 -15.26 -15.50
N ASN A 276 19.66 -15.58 -16.79
CA ASN A 276 20.70 -15.28 -17.77
C ASN A 276 20.63 -13.83 -18.30
N TYR A 277 19.55 -13.10 -17.99
CA TYR A 277 19.35 -11.71 -18.43
C TYR A 277 19.62 -10.70 -17.31
N LEU A 278 19.32 -11.05 -16.07
CA LEU A 278 19.37 -10.15 -14.92
C LEU A 278 20.62 -10.34 -14.06
N ASP A 279 21.01 -9.28 -13.35
CA ASP A 279 22.09 -9.32 -12.38
C ASP A 279 21.75 -10.23 -11.19
N LYS A 280 22.39 -11.41 -11.17
CA LYS A 280 22.13 -12.46 -10.18
C LYS A 280 22.39 -12.02 -8.75
N ASP A 281 23.19 -10.97 -8.50
CA ASP A 281 23.43 -10.43 -7.16
C ASP A 281 22.20 -9.73 -6.59
N CYS A 282 21.37 -9.13 -7.45
CA CYS A 282 20.22 -8.31 -7.09
C CYS A 282 18.87 -9.00 -7.35
N PHE A 283 18.84 -10.02 -8.21
CA PHE A 283 17.61 -10.70 -8.63
C PHE A 283 17.76 -12.22 -8.55
N ALA A 284 16.74 -12.89 -8.02
CA ALA A 284 16.73 -14.35 -7.94
C ALA A 284 15.35 -14.93 -8.22
N VAL A 285 15.34 -16.13 -8.80
CA VAL A 285 14.14 -16.95 -8.98
C VAL A 285 14.20 -18.09 -7.97
N VAL A 286 13.13 -18.30 -7.23
CA VAL A 286 12.97 -19.45 -6.33
C VAL A 286 11.79 -20.28 -6.80
N THR A 287 12.05 -21.52 -7.21
CA THR A 287 11.00 -22.53 -7.43
C THR A 287 10.71 -23.21 -6.10
N ALA A 288 9.44 -23.28 -5.73
CA ALA A 288 9.04 -23.67 -4.38
C ALA A 288 7.61 -24.19 -4.34
N GLY A 289 7.36 -25.27 -3.60
CA GLY A 289 6.01 -25.66 -3.18
C GLY A 289 5.57 -24.87 -1.95
N VAL A 290 4.55 -25.37 -1.26
CA VAL A 290 4.00 -24.73 -0.05
C VAL A 290 5.02 -24.74 1.10
N GLU A 291 5.70 -25.87 1.32
CA GLU A 291 6.68 -26.01 2.41
C GLU A 291 7.87 -25.07 2.22
N GLU A 292 8.42 -25.02 1.01
CA GLU A 292 9.53 -24.13 0.64
C GLU A 292 9.12 -22.66 0.69
N THR A 293 7.92 -22.32 0.22
CA THR A 293 7.40 -20.94 0.30
C THR A 293 7.23 -20.50 1.75
N THR A 294 6.81 -21.41 2.63
CA THR A 294 6.72 -21.14 4.08
C THR A 294 8.10 -20.84 4.67
N LYS A 295 9.11 -21.65 4.31
CA LYS A 295 10.51 -21.38 4.69
C LYS A 295 11.06 -20.09 4.09
N LEU A 296 10.68 -19.73 2.87
CA LEU A 296 11.07 -18.46 2.28
C LEU A 296 10.53 -17.29 3.10
N LEU A 297 9.24 -17.32 3.47
CA LEU A 297 8.55 -16.28 4.24
C LEU A 297 9.04 -16.11 5.70
N GLU A 298 9.78 -17.07 6.26
CA GLU A 298 10.45 -16.88 7.56
C GLU A 298 11.54 -15.79 7.51
N ASN A 299 12.05 -15.46 6.32
CA ASN A 299 13.06 -14.42 6.14
C ASN A 299 12.48 -13.00 6.16
N LYS A 300 13.28 -12.04 6.61
CA LYS A 300 12.90 -10.62 6.64
C LYS A 300 12.98 -9.98 5.25
N PHE A 301 11.83 -9.80 4.62
CA PHE A 301 11.66 -8.97 3.42
C PHE A 301 11.31 -7.54 3.80
N ASP A 302 11.67 -6.60 2.93
CA ASP A 302 11.29 -5.19 3.08
C ASP A 302 9.95 -4.88 2.38
N TYR A 303 9.50 -5.77 1.49
CA TYR A 303 8.17 -5.71 0.87
C TYR A 303 7.74 -7.10 0.38
N ILE A 304 6.45 -7.45 0.50
CA ILE A 304 5.90 -8.67 -0.11
C ILE A 304 4.74 -8.31 -1.04
N PHE A 305 4.83 -8.75 -2.29
CA PHE A 305 3.76 -8.66 -3.28
C PHE A 305 3.26 -10.08 -3.56
N PHE A 306 1.96 -10.31 -3.36
CA PHE A 306 1.34 -11.60 -3.61
C PHE A 306 0.10 -11.44 -4.48
N THR A 307 0.01 -12.29 -5.50
CA THR A 307 -1.22 -12.46 -6.27
C THR A 307 -1.73 -13.89 -6.10
N GLY A 308 -3.01 -14.06 -5.76
CA GLY A 308 -3.61 -15.39 -5.59
C GLY A 308 -4.91 -15.41 -4.80
N SER A 309 -5.14 -16.48 -4.02
CA SER A 309 -6.41 -16.65 -3.30
C SER A 309 -6.45 -15.84 -1.98
N PRO A 310 -7.62 -15.34 -1.55
CA PRO A 310 -7.76 -14.67 -0.25
C PRO A 310 -7.25 -15.49 0.92
N ARG A 311 -7.51 -16.81 0.93
CA ARG A 311 -7.03 -17.74 1.96
C ARG A 311 -5.50 -17.67 2.13
N VAL A 312 -4.76 -17.73 1.03
CA VAL A 312 -3.29 -17.65 1.06
C VAL A 312 -2.81 -16.23 1.36
N GLY A 313 -3.54 -15.20 0.91
CA GLY A 313 -3.27 -13.81 1.29
C GLY A 313 -3.28 -13.60 2.80
N LYS A 314 -4.21 -14.23 3.53
CA LYS A 314 -4.24 -14.18 5.01
C LYS A 314 -3.00 -14.82 5.63
N ILE A 315 -2.54 -15.95 5.09
CA ILE A 315 -1.33 -16.64 5.54
C ILE A 315 -0.09 -15.76 5.33
N ILE A 316 0.03 -15.16 4.14
CA ILE A 316 1.15 -14.28 3.79
C ILE A 316 1.16 -13.04 4.66
N MET A 317 0.01 -12.38 4.86
CA MET A 317 -0.08 -11.20 5.72
C MET A 317 0.26 -11.54 7.19
N LYS A 318 -0.16 -12.72 7.67
CA LYS A 318 0.22 -13.20 9.01
C LYS A 318 1.72 -13.47 9.12
N ALA A 319 2.36 -14.03 8.10
CA ALA A 319 3.81 -14.20 8.06
C ALA A 319 4.53 -12.85 8.00
N ALA A 320 4.07 -11.92 7.16
CA ALA A 320 4.61 -10.57 7.05
C ALA A 320 4.54 -9.80 8.38
N ALA A 321 3.50 -10.05 9.19
CA ALA A 321 3.34 -9.45 10.50
C ALA A 321 4.47 -9.78 11.48
N THR A 322 5.20 -10.90 11.33
CA THR A 322 6.34 -11.20 12.21
C THR A 322 7.48 -10.22 12.04
N HIS A 323 7.64 -9.66 10.85
CA HIS A 323 8.73 -8.76 10.46
C HIS A 323 8.28 -7.31 10.24
N LEU A 324 6.99 -7.01 10.45
CA LEU A 324 6.37 -5.74 10.07
C LEU A 324 6.69 -5.38 8.61
N THR A 325 6.53 -6.36 7.73
CA THR A 325 6.79 -6.20 6.30
C THR A 325 5.50 -5.71 5.61
N PRO A 326 5.51 -4.59 4.86
CA PRO A 326 4.33 -4.16 4.11
C PRO A 326 3.96 -5.20 3.03
N VAL A 327 2.66 -5.30 2.75
CA VAL A 327 2.14 -6.23 1.75
C VAL A 327 1.26 -5.53 0.71
N THR A 328 1.37 -5.95 -0.54
CA THR A 328 0.31 -5.79 -1.55
C THR A 328 -0.25 -7.17 -1.85
N LEU A 329 -1.57 -7.31 -1.75
CA LEU A 329 -2.29 -8.56 -1.95
C LEU A 329 -3.30 -8.35 -3.08
N GLU A 330 -3.01 -8.90 -4.25
CA GLU A 330 -3.90 -8.90 -5.42
C GLU A 330 -4.70 -10.22 -5.43
N LEU A 331 -5.95 -10.19 -4.95
CA LEU A 331 -6.73 -11.40 -4.71
C LEU A 331 -7.96 -11.47 -5.62
N GLY A 332 -8.59 -12.64 -5.67
CA GLY A 332 -9.80 -12.87 -6.48
C GLY A 332 -11.09 -12.35 -5.85
N GLY A 333 -12.21 -12.60 -6.53
CA GLY A 333 -13.54 -12.27 -6.03
C GLY A 333 -14.63 -12.50 -7.08
N LYS A 334 -15.89 -12.52 -6.64
CA LYS A 334 -17.04 -12.70 -7.54
C LYS A 334 -17.41 -11.38 -8.19
N ASN A 335 -16.86 -11.08 -9.36
CA ASN A 335 -17.09 -9.82 -10.06
C ASN A 335 -18.52 -9.76 -10.66
N PRO A 336 -19.39 -8.84 -10.19
CA PRO A 336 -20.73 -8.67 -10.74
C PRO A 336 -20.69 -8.00 -12.11
N CYS A 337 -21.65 -8.36 -12.96
CA CYS A 337 -21.94 -7.69 -14.21
C CYS A 337 -23.42 -7.31 -14.30
N TYR A 338 -23.77 -6.05 -14.09
CA TYR A 338 -25.15 -5.58 -14.23
C TYR A 338 -25.47 -5.27 -15.70
N VAL A 339 -26.62 -5.73 -16.20
CA VAL A 339 -27.11 -5.45 -17.56
C VAL A 339 -28.53 -4.88 -17.51
N ALA A 340 -28.69 -3.67 -18.04
CA ALA A 340 -29.98 -3.00 -18.16
C ALA A 340 -30.68 -3.31 -19.49
N ASP A 341 -32.00 -3.13 -19.51
CA ASP A 341 -32.88 -3.53 -20.62
C ASP A 341 -32.66 -2.70 -21.91
N GLN A 342 -32.22 -1.45 -21.78
CA GLN A 342 -32.09 -0.46 -22.85
C GLN A 342 -30.76 -0.51 -23.63
N CYS A 343 -29.94 -1.55 -23.43
CA CYS A 343 -28.62 -1.67 -24.06
C CYS A 343 -28.69 -2.40 -25.41
N ASN A 344 -27.66 -2.22 -26.27
CA ASN A 344 -27.46 -3.10 -27.42
C ASN A 344 -26.96 -4.47 -26.94
N LEU A 345 -27.90 -5.41 -26.75
CA LEU A 345 -27.63 -6.71 -26.14
C LEU A 345 -26.65 -7.58 -26.93
N GLN A 346 -26.52 -7.39 -28.26
CA GLN A 346 -25.50 -8.11 -29.03
C GLN A 346 -24.09 -7.64 -28.66
N ASN A 347 -23.87 -6.33 -28.55
CA ASN A 347 -22.58 -5.79 -28.13
C ASN A 347 -22.25 -6.19 -26.68
N VAL A 348 -23.27 -6.16 -25.80
CA VAL A 348 -23.16 -6.63 -24.42
C VAL A 348 -22.73 -8.10 -24.39
N ALA A 349 -23.40 -8.95 -25.17
CA ALA A 349 -23.07 -10.37 -25.28
C ALA A 349 -21.63 -10.59 -25.77
N ASN A 350 -21.20 -9.91 -26.83
CA ASN A 350 -19.82 -10.01 -27.34
C ASN A 350 -18.78 -9.65 -26.26
N ARG A 351 -19.00 -8.56 -25.51
CA ARG A 351 -18.10 -8.08 -24.46
C ARG A 351 -18.12 -9.00 -23.22
N ILE A 352 -19.26 -9.58 -22.85
CA ILE A 352 -19.39 -10.53 -21.74
C ILE A 352 -18.77 -11.88 -22.11
N VAL A 353 -19.04 -12.41 -23.31
CA VAL A 353 -18.49 -13.68 -23.80
C VAL A 353 -16.97 -13.59 -23.88
N TRP A 354 -16.44 -12.52 -24.47
CA TRP A 354 -14.99 -12.29 -24.47
C TRP A 354 -14.44 -12.22 -23.04
N GLY A 355 -15.01 -11.36 -22.19
CA GLY A 355 -14.54 -11.19 -20.82
C GLY A 355 -14.58 -12.47 -19.97
N ARG A 356 -15.62 -13.30 -20.14
CA ARG A 356 -15.79 -14.53 -19.37
C ARG A 356 -14.93 -15.66 -19.88
N PHE A 357 -14.80 -15.81 -21.20
CA PHE A 357 -14.21 -17.01 -21.78
C PHE A 357 -12.77 -16.82 -22.27
N PHE A 358 -12.24 -15.59 -22.22
CA PHE A 358 -10.81 -15.33 -22.33
C PHE A 358 -10.03 -16.14 -21.27
N ASN A 359 -9.01 -16.88 -21.70
CA ASN A 359 -8.28 -17.86 -20.87
C ASN A 359 -9.19 -18.89 -20.17
N ALA A 360 -10.30 -19.27 -20.82
CA ALA A 360 -11.37 -20.12 -20.27
C ALA A 360 -11.89 -19.63 -18.90
N GLY A 361 -11.93 -18.31 -18.67
CA GLY A 361 -12.46 -17.70 -17.45
C GLY A 361 -11.60 -17.82 -16.20
N GLN A 362 -10.36 -18.29 -16.34
CA GLN A 362 -9.38 -18.40 -15.26
C GLN A 362 -8.72 -17.04 -14.99
N SER A 363 -9.53 -16.02 -14.69
CA SER A 363 -9.07 -14.64 -14.46
C SER A 363 -9.76 -14.04 -13.24
N CYS A 364 -8.98 -13.41 -12.36
CA CYS A 364 -9.49 -12.76 -11.13
C CYS A 364 -10.45 -11.59 -11.40
N ILE A 365 -10.44 -11.06 -12.62
CA ILE A 365 -11.31 -10.00 -13.11
C ILE A 365 -12.35 -10.48 -14.12
N ALA A 366 -12.47 -11.79 -14.40
CA ALA A 366 -13.54 -12.23 -15.30
C ALA A 366 -14.91 -11.84 -14.72
N PRO A 367 -15.91 -11.41 -15.53
CA PRO A 367 -17.28 -11.27 -15.05
C PRO A 367 -17.70 -12.62 -14.49
N ASP A 368 -18.03 -12.67 -13.21
CA ASP A 368 -18.26 -13.93 -12.50
C ASP A 368 -19.72 -14.34 -12.57
N TYR A 369 -20.64 -13.37 -12.50
CA TYR A 369 -22.08 -13.57 -12.70
C TYR A 369 -22.72 -12.31 -13.30
N VAL A 370 -23.85 -12.49 -13.96
CA VAL A 370 -24.67 -11.40 -14.51
C VAL A 370 -25.89 -11.15 -13.62
N LEU A 371 -26.20 -9.88 -13.39
CA LEU A 371 -27.44 -9.41 -12.77
C LEU A 371 -28.28 -8.68 -13.81
N CYS A 372 -29.51 -9.12 -14.05
CA CYS A 372 -30.44 -8.45 -14.95
C CYS A 372 -31.90 -8.77 -14.61
N THR A 373 -32.85 -8.10 -15.26
CA THR A 373 -34.26 -8.45 -15.16
C THR A 373 -34.54 -9.80 -15.85
N LEU A 374 -35.65 -10.45 -15.49
CA LEU A 374 -36.08 -11.67 -16.17
C LEU A 374 -36.28 -11.43 -17.68
N GLU A 375 -36.87 -10.30 -18.06
CA GLU A 375 -37.05 -9.91 -19.46
C GLU A 375 -35.70 -9.76 -20.19
N THR A 376 -34.71 -9.14 -19.56
CA THR A 376 -33.36 -9.02 -20.14
C THR A 376 -32.65 -10.36 -20.21
N GLN A 377 -32.82 -11.25 -19.22
CA GLN A 377 -32.29 -12.61 -19.30
C GLN A 377 -32.80 -13.34 -20.55
N GLU A 378 -34.11 -13.31 -20.81
CA GLU A 378 -34.73 -13.97 -21.97
C GLU A 378 -34.19 -13.44 -23.30
N LYS A 379 -33.95 -12.13 -23.40
CA LYS A 379 -33.39 -11.49 -24.59
C LYS A 379 -31.87 -11.70 -24.74
N LEU A 380 -31.15 -11.84 -23.62
CA LEU A 380 -29.69 -11.97 -23.60
C LEU A 380 -29.23 -13.39 -23.98
N LEU A 381 -29.99 -14.44 -23.64
CA LEU A 381 -29.60 -15.82 -23.91
C LEU A 381 -29.37 -16.14 -25.41
N PRO A 382 -30.24 -15.73 -26.36
CA PRO A 382 -30.00 -15.97 -27.79
C PRO A 382 -28.73 -15.30 -28.31
N VAL A 383 -28.49 -14.04 -27.93
CA VAL A 383 -27.32 -13.27 -28.38
C VAL A 383 -26.02 -13.74 -27.74
N LEU A 384 -26.06 -14.26 -26.50
CA LEU A 384 -24.92 -14.97 -25.89
C LEU A 384 -24.58 -16.24 -26.65
N ARG A 385 -25.59 -17.04 -27.04
CA ARG A 385 -25.37 -18.25 -27.83
C ARG A 385 -24.76 -17.93 -29.18
N HIS A 386 -25.25 -16.87 -29.84
CA HIS A 386 -24.70 -16.40 -31.10
C HIS A 386 -23.23 -15.95 -30.95
N ALA A 387 -22.92 -15.12 -29.95
CA ALA A 387 -21.56 -14.65 -29.71
C ALA A 387 -20.58 -15.80 -29.40
N ILE A 388 -21.00 -16.80 -28.60
CA ILE A 388 -20.18 -18.01 -28.33
C ILE A 388 -19.89 -18.77 -29.62
N ASN A 389 -20.89 -18.97 -30.46
CA ASN A 389 -20.73 -19.66 -31.74
C ASN A 389 -19.85 -18.87 -32.72
N ASP A 390 -19.98 -17.55 -32.77
CA ASP A 390 -19.18 -16.70 -33.64
C ASP A 390 -17.70 -16.72 -33.22
N PHE A 391 -17.43 -16.78 -31.92
CA PHE A 391 -16.07 -16.77 -31.40
C PHE A 391 -15.39 -18.14 -31.50
N TYR A 392 -16.09 -19.21 -31.13
CA TYR A 392 -15.47 -20.52 -30.96
C TYR A 392 -15.99 -21.60 -31.92
N GLY A 393 -16.94 -21.26 -32.79
CA GLY A 393 -17.61 -22.19 -33.69
C GLY A 393 -18.66 -23.06 -32.99
N ALA A 394 -19.26 -23.97 -33.76
CA ALA A 394 -20.29 -24.88 -33.27
C ALA A 394 -19.75 -25.92 -32.26
N GLU A 395 -18.45 -26.24 -32.35
CA GLU A 395 -17.75 -27.18 -31.46
C GLU A 395 -16.57 -26.48 -30.76
N PRO A 396 -16.80 -25.70 -29.68
CA PRO A 396 -15.74 -24.94 -29.01
C PRO A 396 -14.57 -25.79 -28.51
N LYS A 397 -14.76 -27.10 -28.33
CA LYS A 397 -13.70 -28.04 -27.98
C LYS A 397 -12.58 -28.05 -29.02
N GLU A 398 -12.92 -28.01 -30.30
CA GLU A 398 -11.96 -28.07 -31.40
C GLU A 398 -11.39 -26.70 -31.77
N SER A 399 -11.90 -25.62 -31.16
CA SER A 399 -11.42 -24.26 -31.42
C SER A 399 -9.94 -24.12 -31.03
N PRO A 400 -9.09 -23.53 -31.92
CA PRO A 400 -7.73 -23.18 -31.56
C PRO A 400 -7.66 -21.98 -30.61
N ASP A 401 -8.76 -21.23 -30.49
CA ASP A 401 -8.85 -19.99 -29.72
C ASP A 401 -9.48 -20.21 -28.34
N TYR A 402 -9.61 -21.46 -27.88
CA TYR A 402 -10.20 -21.80 -26.59
C TYR A 402 -9.24 -22.59 -25.68
N ALA A 403 -8.94 -22.01 -24.52
CA ALA A 403 -8.02 -22.58 -23.52
C ALA A 403 -8.59 -23.82 -22.80
N ARG A 404 -7.80 -24.41 -21.89
CA ARG A 404 -8.13 -25.55 -21.04
C ARG A 404 -7.95 -25.22 -19.56
N ILE A 405 -8.63 -25.98 -18.71
CA ILE A 405 -8.50 -25.84 -17.26
C ILE A 405 -7.12 -26.34 -16.83
N ILE A 406 -6.46 -25.58 -15.95
CA ILE A 406 -5.04 -25.78 -15.58
C ILE A 406 -4.70 -27.17 -15.02
N ASN A 407 -5.63 -27.84 -14.34
CA ASN A 407 -5.41 -29.17 -13.75
C ASN A 407 -6.73 -29.88 -13.40
N ASP A 408 -6.62 -31.17 -13.10
CA ASP A 408 -7.77 -32.05 -12.81
C ASP A 408 -8.56 -31.61 -11.58
N LYS A 409 -7.88 -31.09 -10.55
CA LYS A 409 -8.53 -30.58 -9.33
C LYS A 409 -9.47 -29.41 -9.65
N GLN A 410 -9.02 -28.44 -10.45
CA GLN A 410 -9.85 -27.31 -10.86
C GLN A 410 -10.96 -27.75 -11.81
N PHE A 411 -10.67 -28.69 -12.72
CA PHE A 411 -11.68 -29.27 -13.60
C PHE A 411 -12.83 -29.91 -12.81
N GLN A 412 -12.51 -30.78 -11.85
CA GLN A 412 -13.50 -31.45 -11.00
C GLN A 412 -14.32 -30.45 -10.17
N ARG A 413 -13.66 -29.43 -9.59
CA ARG A 413 -14.34 -28.36 -8.84
C ARG A 413 -15.35 -27.64 -9.73
N LEU A 414 -14.93 -27.17 -10.90
CA LEU A 414 -15.78 -26.45 -11.85
C LEU A 414 -16.94 -27.32 -12.34
N GLN A 415 -16.68 -28.58 -12.66
CA GLN A 415 -17.71 -29.53 -13.06
C GLN A 415 -18.79 -29.69 -11.97
N ALA A 416 -18.39 -29.78 -10.70
CA ALA A 416 -19.32 -29.84 -9.58
C ALA A 416 -20.14 -28.56 -9.42
N LEU A 417 -19.53 -27.38 -9.63
CA LEU A 417 -20.22 -26.09 -9.54
C LEU A 417 -21.34 -25.92 -10.57
N MET A 418 -21.24 -26.56 -11.75
CA MET A 418 -22.30 -26.49 -12.78
C MET A 418 -23.64 -27.05 -12.31
N ASN A 419 -23.66 -27.91 -11.30
CA ASN A 419 -24.90 -28.45 -10.71
C ASN A 419 -25.71 -27.40 -9.92
N GLY A 420 -25.16 -26.19 -9.73
CA GLY A 420 -25.80 -25.11 -8.96
C GLY A 420 -26.94 -24.37 -9.67
N GLY A 421 -27.25 -24.72 -10.92
CA GLY A 421 -28.35 -24.13 -11.69
C GLY A 421 -28.63 -24.89 -12.98
N ARG A 422 -29.59 -24.39 -13.76
CA ARG A 422 -29.97 -25.01 -15.04
C ARG A 422 -29.03 -24.53 -16.15
N VAL A 423 -28.42 -25.47 -16.87
CA VAL A 423 -27.60 -25.16 -18.05
C VAL A 423 -28.49 -24.65 -19.20
N ALA A 424 -28.29 -23.41 -19.61
CA ALA A 424 -29.00 -22.78 -20.74
C ALA A 424 -28.20 -22.81 -22.05
N ILE A 425 -26.87 -22.78 -21.96
CA ILE A 425 -25.92 -22.84 -23.08
C ILE A 425 -24.72 -23.68 -22.61
N GLY A 426 -24.19 -24.55 -23.47
CA GLY A 426 -22.98 -25.34 -23.18
C GLY A 426 -23.22 -26.52 -22.24
N GLY A 427 -22.34 -26.69 -21.25
CA GLY A 427 -22.37 -27.76 -20.24
C GLY A 427 -21.60 -29.03 -20.60
N GLN A 428 -21.06 -29.14 -21.82
CA GLN A 428 -20.23 -30.27 -22.22
C GLN A 428 -18.87 -30.24 -21.50
N THR A 429 -18.38 -31.41 -21.10
CA THR A 429 -17.07 -31.55 -20.44
C THR A 429 -16.28 -32.73 -20.98
N ASP A 430 -14.96 -32.61 -21.02
CA ASP A 430 -14.03 -33.72 -21.25
C ASP A 430 -12.89 -33.65 -20.23
N ALA A 431 -12.86 -34.61 -19.32
CA ALA A 431 -11.87 -34.68 -18.26
C ALA A 431 -10.45 -34.93 -18.79
N LYS A 432 -10.29 -35.67 -19.90
CA LYS A 432 -8.96 -36.00 -20.45
C LYS A 432 -8.26 -34.77 -21.01
N GLU A 433 -9.02 -33.89 -21.64
CA GLU A 433 -8.52 -32.62 -22.15
C GLU A 433 -8.61 -31.47 -21.15
N ARG A 434 -9.21 -31.70 -19.97
CA ARG A 434 -9.57 -30.66 -19.00
C ARG A 434 -10.41 -29.56 -19.65
N TYR A 435 -11.33 -29.97 -20.51
CA TYR A 435 -12.20 -29.10 -21.30
C TYR A 435 -13.57 -28.94 -20.64
N ILE A 436 -14.00 -27.70 -20.45
CA ILE A 436 -15.37 -27.36 -20.10
C ILE A 436 -15.85 -26.35 -21.15
N ALA A 437 -16.98 -26.62 -21.81
CA ALA A 437 -17.55 -25.73 -22.81
C ALA A 437 -17.91 -24.37 -22.20
N PRO A 438 -17.92 -23.28 -22.98
CA PRO A 438 -18.51 -22.01 -22.57
C PRO A 438 -19.94 -22.24 -22.06
N THR A 439 -20.14 -22.14 -20.74
CA THR A 439 -21.38 -22.58 -20.09
C THR A 439 -22.11 -21.40 -19.48
N VAL A 440 -23.41 -21.28 -19.75
CA VAL A 440 -24.28 -20.27 -19.14
C VAL A 440 -25.33 -20.96 -18.30
N LEU A 441 -25.45 -20.56 -17.03
CA LEU A 441 -26.44 -21.09 -16.09
C LEU A 441 -27.52 -20.05 -15.82
N VAL A 442 -28.75 -20.51 -15.68
CA VAL A 442 -29.91 -19.73 -15.23
C VAL A 442 -30.60 -20.46 -14.09
N ASP A 443 -31.59 -19.82 -13.46
CA ASP A 443 -32.31 -20.37 -12.30
C ASP A 443 -31.33 -20.79 -11.18
N VAL A 444 -30.29 -19.99 -10.99
CA VAL A 444 -29.21 -20.25 -10.03
C VAL A 444 -29.64 -19.79 -8.64
N SER A 445 -29.64 -20.70 -7.67
CA SER A 445 -29.90 -20.31 -6.29
C SER A 445 -28.75 -19.44 -5.75
N THR A 446 -29.11 -18.36 -5.08
CA THR A 446 -28.13 -17.44 -4.46
C THR A 446 -27.33 -18.10 -3.34
N SER A 447 -27.83 -19.19 -2.76
CA SER A 447 -27.15 -20.01 -1.75
C SER A 447 -26.35 -21.18 -2.33
N ALA A 448 -26.41 -21.43 -3.65
CA ALA A 448 -25.65 -22.52 -4.27
C ALA A 448 -24.14 -22.24 -4.20
N PRO A 449 -23.28 -23.28 -4.11
CA PRO A 449 -21.82 -23.10 -4.04
C PRO A 449 -21.24 -22.19 -5.14
N ILE A 450 -21.80 -22.27 -6.36
CA ILE A 450 -21.39 -21.43 -7.49
C ILE A 450 -21.62 -19.93 -7.26
N MET A 451 -22.48 -19.55 -6.31
CA MET A 451 -22.72 -18.17 -5.89
C MET A 451 -22.03 -17.79 -4.58
N GLN A 452 -21.36 -18.73 -3.90
CA GLN A 452 -20.62 -18.50 -2.66
C GLN A 452 -19.11 -18.36 -2.89
N GLU A 453 -18.56 -19.15 -3.81
CA GLU A 453 -17.12 -19.16 -4.12
C GLU A 453 -16.83 -18.48 -5.47
N GLU A 454 -15.61 -17.96 -5.64
CA GLU A 454 -15.13 -17.50 -6.95
C GLU A 454 -15.14 -18.66 -7.96
N ILE A 455 -15.73 -18.44 -9.14
CA ILE A 455 -15.89 -19.52 -10.10
C ILE A 455 -14.57 -19.79 -10.80
N PHE A 456 -13.88 -18.76 -11.32
CA PHE A 456 -12.56 -18.88 -11.94
C PHE A 456 -12.48 -19.98 -13.02
N GLY A 457 -13.44 -19.97 -13.95
CA GLY A 457 -13.56 -20.94 -15.04
C GLY A 457 -14.70 -20.57 -16.01
N PRO A 458 -15.02 -21.39 -17.01
CA PRO A 458 -15.87 -20.99 -18.13
C PRO A 458 -17.35 -21.24 -17.86
N ILE A 459 -17.85 -20.79 -16.69
CA ILE A 459 -19.25 -20.94 -16.28
C ILE A 459 -19.81 -19.58 -15.89
N LEU A 460 -20.89 -19.11 -16.51
CA LEU A 460 -21.50 -17.81 -16.27
C LEU A 460 -22.93 -17.94 -15.73
N PRO A 461 -23.14 -17.82 -14.41
CA PRO A 461 -24.46 -17.64 -13.82
C PRO A 461 -25.11 -16.32 -14.26
N ILE A 462 -26.39 -16.39 -14.62
CA ILE A 462 -27.28 -15.22 -14.71
C ILE A 462 -28.26 -15.31 -13.54
N VAL A 463 -28.31 -14.25 -12.74
CA VAL A 463 -29.18 -14.11 -11.58
C VAL A 463 -30.16 -12.97 -11.86
N THR A 464 -31.44 -13.25 -11.70
CA THR A 464 -32.48 -12.26 -11.94
C THR A 464 -32.67 -11.34 -10.72
N VAL A 465 -32.83 -10.05 -11.00
CA VAL A 465 -33.18 -9.00 -10.02
C VAL A 465 -34.32 -8.16 -10.60
N ALA A 466 -35.14 -7.57 -9.74
CA ALA A 466 -36.28 -6.77 -10.17
C ALA A 466 -35.86 -5.45 -10.83
N ASN A 467 -34.76 -4.85 -10.38
CA ASN A 467 -34.26 -3.56 -10.86
C ASN A 467 -32.83 -3.28 -10.34
N LEU A 468 -32.32 -2.08 -10.66
CA LEU A 468 -31.00 -1.60 -10.24
C LEU A 468 -30.82 -1.51 -8.71
N GLU A 469 -31.86 -1.17 -7.95
CA GLU A 469 -31.78 -1.07 -6.49
C GLU A 469 -31.50 -2.44 -5.87
N GLU A 470 -32.26 -3.46 -6.28
CA GLU A 470 -32.02 -4.84 -5.84
C GLU A 470 -30.64 -5.34 -6.28
N ALA A 471 -30.15 -4.93 -7.47
CA ALA A 471 -28.79 -5.25 -7.90
C ALA A 471 -27.72 -4.64 -6.97
N ILE A 472 -27.89 -3.37 -6.57
CA ILE A 472 -26.97 -2.70 -5.64
C ILE A 472 -26.97 -3.41 -4.27
N ASP A 473 -28.16 -3.73 -3.74
CA ASP A 473 -28.29 -4.44 -2.47
C ASP A 473 -27.68 -5.84 -2.54
N PHE A 474 -27.87 -6.54 -3.66
CA PHE A 474 -27.28 -7.85 -3.92
C PHE A 474 -25.75 -7.80 -3.92
N ILE A 475 -25.16 -6.78 -4.54
CA ILE A 475 -23.70 -6.58 -4.57
C ILE A 475 -23.18 -6.27 -3.16
N ASN A 476 -23.83 -5.34 -2.45
CA ASN A 476 -23.38 -4.89 -1.13
C ASN A 476 -23.53 -5.93 -0.01
N ALA A 477 -24.40 -6.93 -0.19
CA ALA A 477 -24.56 -8.05 0.74
C ALA A 477 -23.42 -9.08 0.69
N ARG A 478 -22.44 -8.89 -0.19
CA ARG A 478 -21.35 -9.85 -0.46
C ARG A 478 -19.97 -9.23 -0.25
N GLU A 479 -18.95 -10.07 -0.31
CA GLU A 479 -17.56 -9.62 -0.32
C GLU A 479 -17.30 -8.66 -1.48
N ARG A 480 -16.56 -7.59 -1.19
CA ARG A 480 -16.19 -6.58 -2.19
C ARG A 480 -15.37 -7.23 -3.30
N PRO A 481 -15.78 -7.10 -4.58
CA PRO A 481 -15.10 -7.75 -5.69
C PRO A 481 -13.89 -6.96 -6.18
N LEU A 482 -12.99 -7.63 -6.90
CA LEU A 482 -11.86 -6.97 -7.55
C LEU A 482 -12.33 -6.07 -8.70
N SER A 483 -13.39 -6.45 -9.40
CA SER A 483 -13.98 -5.69 -10.51
C SER A 483 -15.50 -5.66 -10.44
N LEU A 484 -16.10 -4.59 -10.93
CA LEU A 484 -17.55 -4.46 -11.15
C LEU A 484 -17.80 -3.99 -12.59
N TYR A 485 -18.71 -4.66 -13.27
CA TYR A 485 -19.10 -4.37 -14.66
C TYR A 485 -20.55 -3.89 -14.73
N ALA A 486 -20.81 -2.93 -15.59
CA ALA A 486 -22.16 -2.39 -15.76
C ALA A 486 -22.41 -1.99 -17.22
N PHE A 487 -23.44 -2.56 -17.82
CA PHE A 487 -23.97 -2.18 -19.13
C PHE A 487 -25.29 -1.46 -18.93
N CYS A 488 -25.24 -0.13 -18.91
CA CYS A 488 -26.39 0.73 -18.63
C CYS A 488 -26.12 2.19 -19.06
N ASP A 489 -27.11 3.07 -18.87
CA ASP A 489 -26.92 4.50 -19.09
C ASP A 489 -26.03 5.16 -18.01
N ASN A 490 -25.59 6.39 -18.29
CA ASN A 490 -24.71 7.13 -17.39
C ASN A 490 -25.32 7.38 -16.00
N LYS A 491 -26.65 7.53 -15.89
CA LYS A 491 -27.30 7.78 -14.59
C LYS A 491 -27.17 6.54 -13.71
N ALA A 492 -27.44 5.36 -14.26
CA ALA A 492 -27.27 4.09 -13.56
C ALA A 492 -25.79 3.81 -13.22
N ILE A 493 -24.85 4.14 -14.12
CA ILE A 493 -23.40 4.05 -13.85
C ILE A 493 -23.01 4.86 -12.61
N HIS A 494 -23.45 6.12 -12.51
CA HIS A 494 -23.15 6.97 -11.35
C HIS A 494 -23.76 6.40 -10.06
N GLN A 495 -25.00 5.90 -10.11
CA GLN A 495 -25.61 5.25 -8.94
C GLN A 495 -24.82 4.02 -8.48
N LEU A 496 -24.33 3.18 -9.40
CA LEU A 496 -23.49 2.03 -9.08
C LEU A 496 -22.16 2.47 -8.47
N LEU A 497 -21.47 3.43 -9.08
CA LEU A 497 -20.20 3.93 -8.54
C LEU A 497 -20.38 4.53 -7.14
N ASP A 498 -21.46 5.28 -6.90
CA ASP A 498 -21.71 5.98 -5.65
C ASP A 498 -22.28 5.07 -4.54
N ARG A 499 -22.74 3.86 -4.85
CA ARG A 499 -23.43 2.99 -3.89
C ARG A 499 -22.85 1.58 -3.77
N THR A 500 -21.80 1.27 -4.53
CA THR A 500 -21.06 0.00 -4.43
C THR A 500 -19.58 0.25 -4.16
N SER A 501 -18.85 -0.79 -3.78
CA SER A 501 -17.41 -0.76 -3.60
C SER A 501 -16.77 -1.93 -4.32
N SER A 502 -15.70 -1.68 -5.08
CA SER A 502 -14.92 -2.69 -5.79
C SER A 502 -13.49 -2.18 -6.03
N GLY A 503 -12.55 -3.07 -6.36
CA GLY A 503 -11.20 -2.70 -6.76
C GLY A 503 -11.19 -1.75 -7.97
N GLY A 504 -11.80 -2.19 -9.07
CA GLY A 504 -12.05 -1.41 -10.28
C GLY A 504 -13.51 -1.46 -10.74
N PHE A 505 -13.87 -0.52 -11.61
CA PHE A 505 -15.16 -0.42 -12.27
C PHE A 505 -14.95 -0.26 -13.78
N CYS A 506 -15.65 -1.07 -14.58
CA CYS A 506 -15.66 -0.88 -16.03
C CYS A 506 -17.11 -0.76 -16.54
N GLY A 507 -17.42 0.44 -17.01
CA GLY A 507 -18.72 0.77 -17.60
C GLY A 507 -18.74 0.41 -19.07
N ASN A 508 -19.77 -0.31 -19.48
CA ASN A 508 -20.06 -0.82 -20.81
C ASN A 508 -19.02 -1.80 -21.37
N ASP A 509 -18.03 -2.29 -20.63
CA ASP A 509 -17.05 -3.26 -21.13
C ASP A 509 -16.56 -4.17 -20.00
N THR A 510 -15.70 -5.13 -20.32
CA THR A 510 -15.07 -6.05 -19.38
C THR A 510 -13.55 -6.07 -19.59
N LEU A 511 -12.79 -6.44 -18.55
CA LEU A 511 -11.33 -6.60 -18.51
C LEU A 511 -10.47 -5.35 -18.80
N LEU A 512 -10.77 -4.53 -19.82
CA LEU A 512 -9.87 -3.54 -20.42
C LEU A 512 -9.28 -2.49 -19.47
N HIS A 513 -9.93 -2.18 -18.36
CA HIS A 513 -9.36 -1.24 -17.39
C HIS A 513 -7.96 -1.66 -16.88
N VAL A 514 -7.66 -2.97 -16.83
CA VAL A 514 -6.32 -3.49 -16.46
C VAL A 514 -5.24 -3.25 -17.52
N SER A 515 -5.63 -2.96 -18.77
CA SER A 515 -4.68 -2.78 -19.87
C SER A 515 -4.12 -1.35 -19.95
N LEU A 516 -4.65 -0.42 -19.15
CA LEU A 516 -4.21 0.96 -19.09
C LEU A 516 -3.17 1.13 -17.99
N VAL A 517 -1.90 1.20 -18.38
CA VAL A 517 -0.74 1.43 -17.49
C VAL A 517 -0.86 2.70 -16.64
N SER A 518 -1.68 3.66 -17.07
CA SER A 518 -1.94 4.91 -16.36
C SER A 518 -2.95 4.79 -15.22
N LEU A 519 -3.75 3.71 -15.17
CA LEU A 519 -4.68 3.43 -14.08
C LEU A 519 -4.02 2.52 -13.05
N PRO A 520 -4.22 2.75 -11.74
CA PRO A 520 -3.82 1.79 -10.73
C PRO A 520 -4.67 0.52 -10.84
N PHE A 521 -4.15 -0.60 -10.37
CA PHE A 521 -4.90 -1.84 -10.22
C PHE A 521 -4.72 -2.36 -8.80
N GLY A 522 -5.80 -2.74 -8.13
CA GLY A 522 -5.78 -3.23 -6.76
C GLY A 522 -7.15 -3.55 -6.19
N GLY A 523 -7.20 -4.48 -5.23
CA GLY A 523 -8.41 -4.91 -4.53
C GLY A 523 -8.79 -4.05 -3.31
N ILE A 524 -9.95 -4.34 -2.73
CA ILE A 524 -10.38 -3.79 -1.44
C ILE A 524 -11.05 -4.88 -0.60
N GLY A 525 -10.60 -5.03 0.65
CA GLY A 525 -11.12 -6.05 1.57
C GLY A 525 -10.70 -7.45 1.13
N ASN A 526 -11.66 -8.36 0.96
CA ASN A 526 -11.34 -9.76 0.66
C ASN A 526 -10.75 -9.95 -0.75
N SER A 527 -10.95 -8.99 -1.66
CA SER A 527 -10.30 -9.00 -2.98
C SER A 527 -8.88 -8.43 -2.97
N GLY A 528 -8.38 -7.94 -1.83
CA GLY A 528 -7.01 -7.48 -1.72
C GLY A 528 -6.80 -6.15 -1.01
N MET A 529 -5.53 -5.72 -1.02
CA MET A 529 -5.08 -4.42 -0.55
C MET A 529 -3.82 -3.99 -1.30
N GLY A 530 -3.58 -2.68 -1.37
CA GLY A 530 -2.51 -2.10 -2.18
C GLY A 530 -2.97 -1.80 -3.61
N LYS A 531 -2.08 -1.22 -4.40
CA LYS A 531 -2.33 -0.91 -5.81
C LYS A 531 -1.02 -0.86 -6.58
N TYR A 532 -1.01 -1.23 -7.86
CA TYR A 532 0.17 -1.16 -8.72
C TYR A 532 -0.21 -0.78 -10.16
N HIS A 533 0.70 -0.95 -11.11
CA HIS A 533 0.72 -0.47 -12.51
C HIS A 533 1.37 0.91 -12.70
N GLY A 534 2.23 1.02 -13.71
CA GLY A 534 2.96 2.22 -14.09
C GLY A 534 3.63 2.93 -12.91
N LYS A 535 3.23 4.19 -12.69
CA LYS A 535 3.73 5.00 -11.57
C LYS A 535 3.33 4.41 -10.21
N PHE A 536 2.16 3.77 -10.10
CA PHE A 536 1.72 3.15 -8.87
C PHE A 536 2.54 1.92 -8.52
N SER A 537 3.05 1.17 -9.51
CA SER A 537 4.06 0.12 -9.27
C SER A 537 5.33 0.70 -8.63
N PHE A 538 5.86 1.81 -9.18
CA PHE A 538 7.02 2.49 -8.60
C PHE A 538 6.76 2.96 -7.16
N ASP A 539 5.61 3.60 -6.91
CA ASP A 539 5.24 4.11 -5.59
C ASP A 539 5.05 3.00 -4.56
N THR A 540 4.46 1.87 -4.96
CA THR A 540 4.25 0.70 -4.09
C THR A 540 5.54 0.13 -3.56
N PHE A 541 6.60 0.12 -4.37
CA PHE A 541 7.93 -0.34 -3.97
C PHE A 541 8.86 0.78 -3.51
N THR A 542 8.31 1.95 -3.16
CA THR A 542 9.03 3.14 -2.69
C THR A 542 8.52 3.59 -1.33
N HIS A 543 9.44 3.91 -0.42
CA HIS A 543 9.16 4.68 0.78
C HIS A 543 9.25 6.19 0.50
N HIS A 544 8.25 6.92 0.94
CA HIS A 544 8.16 8.37 0.80
C HIS A 544 8.80 9.07 2.00
N ARG A 545 10.11 9.30 1.93
CA ARG A 545 10.88 9.84 3.05
C ARG A 545 10.77 11.35 3.12
N ALA A 546 9.98 11.84 4.08
CA ALA A 546 9.90 13.25 4.42
C ALA A 546 11.25 13.81 4.88
N SER A 547 11.73 14.85 4.22
CA SER A 547 13.06 15.40 4.44
C SER A 547 13.01 16.92 4.66
N LEU A 548 13.64 17.39 5.73
CA LEU A 548 13.82 18.80 6.03
C LEU A 548 15.29 19.10 6.27
N LEU A 549 15.87 20.03 5.51
CA LEU A 549 17.23 20.54 5.71
C LEU A 549 17.14 22.00 6.16
N ARG A 550 17.48 22.25 7.42
CA ARG A 550 17.41 23.59 8.01
C ARG A 550 18.58 24.45 7.59
N ASN A 551 18.29 25.70 7.23
CA ASN A 551 19.30 26.72 7.04
C ASN A 551 19.86 27.17 8.41
N ALA A 552 21.18 27.16 8.57
CA ALA A 552 21.83 27.46 9.85
C ALA A 552 21.78 28.95 10.27
N GLY A 553 21.43 29.87 9.35
CA GLY A 553 21.64 31.31 9.51
C GLY A 553 20.64 32.12 10.34
N LEU A 554 19.66 31.54 11.03
CA LEU A 554 18.56 32.30 11.67
C LEU A 554 18.15 31.82 13.08
N GLU A 555 19.11 31.37 13.90
CA GLU A 555 18.77 30.81 15.21
C GLU A 555 18.05 31.77 16.16
N ALA A 556 18.29 33.09 16.05
CA ALA A 556 17.61 34.07 16.89
C ALA A 556 16.07 34.03 16.76
N ILE A 557 15.55 33.70 15.57
CA ILE A 557 14.10 33.55 15.33
C ILE A 557 13.60 32.20 15.88
N ASN A 558 14.41 31.15 15.77
CA ASN A 558 14.07 29.80 16.22
C ASN A 558 14.03 29.64 17.75
N ARG A 559 14.69 30.53 18.51
CA ARG A 559 14.71 30.51 19.98
C ARG A 559 13.33 30.54 20.62
N ILE A 560 12.32 30.97 19.88
CA ILE A 560 10.96 31.11 20.39
C ILE A 560 10.32 29.79 20.83
N ARG A 561 10.73 28.66 20.22
CA ARG A 561 10.23 27.32 20.57
C ARG A 561 10.91 26.71 21.81
N TYR A 562 11.98 27.34 22.30
CA TYR A 562 12.75 26.80 23.43
C TYR A 562 12.22 27.33 24.78
N PRO A 563 12.22 26.49 25.83
CA PRO A 563 11.97 26.94 27.20
C PRO A 563 13.01 27.99 27.67
N PRO A 564 12.71 28.78 28.72
CA PRO A 564 11.44 28.83 29.43
C PRO A 564 10.36 29.51 28.59
N TYR A 565 9.10 29.10 28.78
CA TYR A 565 7.98 29.59 27.99
C TYR A 565 7.31 30.82 28.63
N SER A 566 7.03 31.83 27.80
CA SER A 566 6.30 33.05 28.20
C SER A 566 5.11 33.29 27.29
N ASP A 567 4.12 34.04 27.76
CA ASP A 567 2.92 34.38 26.98
C ASP A 567 3.26 35.07 25.64
N GLN A 568 4.32 35.89 25.63
CA GLN A 568 4.81 36.53 24.41
C GLN A 568 5.36 35.53 23.39
N LYS A 569 6.16 34.54 23.84
CA LYS A 569 6.64 33.45 22.97
C LYS A 569 5.46 32.65 22.42
N MET A 570 4.47 32.36 23.27
CA MET A 570 3.27 31.60 22.88
C MET A 570 2.46 32.31 21.78
N ALA A 571 2.18 33.61 21.93
CA ALA A 571 1.43 34.37 20.95
C ALA A 571 2.12 34.42 19.57
N LEU A 572 3.43 34.61 19.56
CA LEU A 572 4.24 34.65 18.33
C LEU A 572 4.32 33.27 17.65
N LEU A 573 4.42 32.16 18.40
CA LEU A 573 4.36 30.81 17.81
C LEU A 573 2.99 30.52 17.20
N ILE A 574 1.90 30.85 17.91
CA ILE A 574 0.55 30.66 17.37
C ILE A 574 0.40 31.37 16.01
N ALA A 575 0.94 32.58 15.89
CA ALA A 575 0.94 33.32 14.63
C ALA A 575 1.84 32.68 13.55
N ALA A 576 2.98 32.09 13.91
CA ALA A 576 3.92 31.49 12.97
C ALA A 576 3.50 30.10 12.47
N PHE A 577 2.88 29.30 13.35
CA PHE A 577 2.39 27.94 13.04
C PHE A 577 0.96 27.93 12.53
N GLY A 578 0.15 28.96 12.81
CA GLY A 578 -1.26 29.00 12.45
C GLY A 578 -1.51 29.24 10.95
N VAL A 579 -2.38 28.43 10.34
CA VAL A 579 -2.90 28.67 8.98
C VAL A 579 -4.01 29.74 9.05
N ARG A 580 -3.94 30.80 8.23
CA ARG A 580 -4.98 31.87 8.20
C ARG A 580 -6.32 31.29 7.71
N GLN A 581 -7.38 31.45 8.52
CA GLN A 581 -8.74 31.07 8.14
C GLN A 581 -9.30 31.97 7.02
N HIS A 582 -9.99 31.37 6.04
CA HIS A 582 -11.08 32.03 5.32
C HIS A 582 -12.40 31.64 5.99
N GLN A 583 -13.08 32.59 6.64
CA GLN A 583 -14.34 32.35 7.31
C GLN A 583 -15.48 32.18 6.28
N HIS A 584 -16.15 31.03 6.30
CA HIS A 584 -17.50 30.87 5.75
C HIS A 584 -18.45 30.52 6.90
N SER A 585 -19.51 31.31 7.07
CA SER A 585 -20.56 31.10 8.07
C SER A 585 -21.71 30.28 7.49
N ASN A 586 -22.20 29.26 8.18
CA ASN A 586 -23.60 28.82 8.05
C ASN A 586 -24.12 28.10 9.32
N ARG A 587 -25.44 28.28 9.57
CA ARG A 587 -26.17 27.99 10.82
C ARG A 587 -26.75 26.55 10.88
N GLU A 588 -26.93 26.08 12.12
CA GLU A 588 -27.42 24.78 12.59
C GLU A 588 -28.89 24.43 12.29
N VAL A 589 -29.19 23.12 12.28
CA VAL A 589 -30.45 22.51 12.76
C VAL A 589 -30.14 21.17 13.46
N LEU A 590 -30.65 20.95 14.68
CA LEU A 590 -30.56 19.72 15.49
C LEU A 590 -31.95 19.10 15.73
N ARG A 591 -32.05 17.77 15.78
CA ARG A 591 -33.07 17.02 16.54
C ARG A 591 -32.56 15.63 16.97
N GLN A 592 -32.81 15.29 18.24
CA GLN A 592 -32.41 14.07 18.96
C GLN A 592 -33.44 12.92 18.85
N GLY A 593 -32.96 11.69 19.04
CA GLY A 593 -33.74 10.51 19.45
C GLY A 593 -32.85 9.55 20.26
N LEU A 594 -33.39 8.94 21.32
CA LEU A 594 -32.70 8.18 22.37
C LEU A 594 -33.44 6.85 22.64
N LEU A 595 -32.72 5.89 23.27
CA LEU A 595 -33.13 4.59 23.89
C LEU A 595 -33.02 3.36 22.97
N GLY A 596 -32.63 2.16 23.40
CA GLY A 596 -32.27 1.58 24.71
C GLY A 596 -31.92 0.09 24.50
N THR A 597 -31.17 -0.52 25.41
CA THR A 597 -30.51 -1.84 25.26
C THR A 597 -31.29 -3.02 25.85
N ALA A 598 -31.08 -4.21 25.31
CA ALA A 598 -31.42 -5.50 25.94
C ALA A 598 -30.30 -6.55 25.70
N HIS A 599 -30.00 -7.34 26.73
CA HIS A 599 -28.92 -8.34 26.78
C HIS A 599 -29.32 -9.72 26.20
N SER A 600 -28.37 -10.40 25.54
CA SER A 600 -28.38 -11.86 25.31
C SER A 600 -26.94 -12.41 25.18
N LYS A 601 -26.78 -13.70 25.46
CA LYS A 601 -25.57 -14.45 25.84
C LYS A 601 -24.46 -14.53 24.77
N SER A 602 -23.21 -14.36 25.24
CA SER A 602 -21.88 -14.60 24.62
C SER A 602 -21.75 -14.35 23.11
N MET A 603 -21.93 -13.10 22.70
CA MET A 603 -21.40 -12.56 21.44
C MET A 603 -20.38 -11.47 21.76
N ASN A 604 -19.42 -11.24 20.86
CA ASN A 604 -18.48 -10.12 20.94
C ASN A 604 -19.22 -8.83 21.37
N PRO A 605 -18.79 -8.13 22.46
CA PRO A 605 -19.55 -7.04 23.05
C PRO A 605 -19.70 -5.83 22.13
N TYR A 606 -18.91 -5.74 21.06
CA TYR A 606 -18.93 -4.65 20.09
C TYR A 606 -19.73 -4.98 18.82
N ALA A 607 -20.33 -6.16 18.68
CA ALA A 607 -21.06 -6.57 17.47
C ALA A 607 -22.23 -5.61 17.11
N GLY A 608 -22.98 -5.17 18.12
CA GLY A 608 -24.06 -4.19 17.93
C GLY A 608 -23.56 -2.81 17.49
N LEU A 609 -22.43 -2.38 18.04
CA LEU A 609 -21.75 -1.13 17.64
C LEU A 609 -21.30 -1.22 16.17
N MET A 610 -20.62 -2.30 15.79
CA MET A 610 -20.17 -2.51 14.41
C MET A 610 -21.32 -2.54 13.41
N SER A 611 -22.42 -3.19 13.76
CA SER A 611 -23.62 -3.26 12.90
C SER A 611 -24.21 -1.87 12.65
N ARG A 612 -24.27 -1.02 13.67
CA ARG A 612 -24.79 0.35 13.56
C ARG A 612 -23.92 1.21 12.64
N LEU A 613 -22.60 1.21 12.83
CA LEU A 613 -21.68 2.00 11.99
C LEU A 613 -21.69 1.51 10.54
N ARG A 614 -21.72 0.19 10.31
CA ARG A 614 -21.82 -0.38 8.96
C ARG A 614 -23.12 0.01 8.27
N ALA A 615 -24.24 -0.02 8.98
CA ALA A 615 -25.53 0.40 8.45
C ALA A 615 -25.53 1.90 8.07
N ALA A 616 -24.96 2.76 8.92
CA ALA A 616 -24.82 4.19 8.63
C ALA A 616 -23.95 4.45 7.38
N TRP A 617 -22.84 3.72 7.24
CA TRP A 617 -21.97 3.81 6.07
C TRP A 617 -22.65 3.30 4.79
N LEU A 618 -23.32 2.14 4.83
CA LEU A 618 -24.04 1.56 3.69
C LEU A 618 -25.20 2.46 3.23
N ALA A 619 -25.86 3.16 4.15
CA ALA A 619 -26.86 4.18 3.82
C ALA A 619 -26.28 5.44 3.16
N GLY A 620 -24.96 5.53 3.00
CA GLY A 620 -24.26 6.63 2.34
C GLY A 620 -24.19 7.91 3.16
N ARG A 621 -24.46 7.88 4.48
CA ARG A 621 -24.52 9.08 5.32
C ARG A 621 -23.24 9.91 5.30
N THR A 622 -22.09 9.25 5.25
CA THR A 622 -20.76 9.89 5.27
C THR A 622 -20.26 10.32 3.89
N ARG A 623 -21.00 10.03 2.80
CA ARG A 623 -20.57 10.34 1.43
C ARG A 623 -20.62 11.83 1.09
N PRO A 624 -21.69 12.59 1.40
CA PRO A 624 -21.81 14.01 1.05
C PRO A 624 -20.69 14.85 1.66
N MET A 625 -20.16 15.79 0.89
CA MET A 625 -19.09 16.69 1.34
C MET A 625 -19.56 17.55 2.51
N GLU A 626 -20.80 18.04 2.47
CA GLU A 626 -21.40 18.90 3.48
C GLU A 626 -21.47 18.21 4.84
N TYR A 627 -21.79 16.91 4.84
CA TYR A 627 -21.76 16.09 6.05
C TYR A 627 -20.34 16.04 6.61
N ARG A 628 -19.32 15.72 5.79
CA ARG A 628 -17.92 15.64 6.23
C ARG A 628 -17.43 16.98 6.81
N VAL A 629 -17.74 18.09 6.14
CA VAL A 629 -17.45 19.45 6.62
C VAL A 629 -18.07 19.69 8.00
N SER A 630 -19.35 19.37 8.17
CA SER A 630 -20.03 19.58 9.46
C SER A 630 -19.38 18.83 10.63
N GLN A 631 -18.87 17.62 10.39
CA GLN A 631 -18.19 16.80 11.40
C GLN A 631 -16.79 17.33 11.70
N LEU A 632 -16.05 17.78 10.68
CA LEU A 632 -14.76 18.45 10.86
C LEU A 632 -14.91 19.75 11.66
N GLU A 633 -15.89 20.60 11.34
CA GLU A 633 -16.18 21.82 12.10
C GLU A 633 -16.58 21.52 13.55
N ALA A 634 -17.35 20.45 13.78
CA ALA A 634 -17.70 20.00 15.13
C ALA A 634 -16.47 19.58 15.94
N LEU A 635 -15.50 18.92 15.31
CA LEU A 635 -14.21 18.60 15.94
C LEU A 635 -13.39 19.87 16.25
N GLY A 636 -13.48 20.88 15.38
CA GLY A 636 -12.88 22.19 15.61
C GLY A 636 -13.46 22.87 16.84
N ARG A 637 -14.80 22.85 16.99
CA ARG A 637 -15.49 23.32 18.21
C ARG A 637 -15.06 22.56 19.45
N PHE A 638 -14.92 21.24 19.38
CA PHE A 638 -14.41 20.44 20.51
C PHE A 638 -13.02 20.91 20.96
N LEU A 639 -12.09 21.10 20.02
CA LEU A 639 -10.73 21.58 20.31
C LEU A 639 -10.73 22.97 20.96
N ASP A 640 -11.57 23.89 20.47
CA ASP A 640 -11.64 25.26 20.97
C ASP A 640 -12.34 25.35 22.34
N GLU A 641 -13.51 24.74 22.47
CA GLU A 641 -14.34 24.82 23.68
C GLU A 641 -13.77 23.99 24.84
N LYS A 642 -13.05 22.89 24.55
CA LYS A 642 -12.48 21.99 25.57
C LYS A 642 -10.97 22.16 25.76
N LYS A 643 -10.34 23.17 25.16
CA LYS A 643 -8.91 23.45 25.28
C LYS A 643 -8.39 23.43 26.73
N LYS A 644 -9.08 24.10 27.65
CA LYS A 644 -8.68 24.12 29.07
C LYS A 644 -8.76 22.74 29.71
N SER A 645 -9.84 22.00 29.46
CA SER A 645 -10.00 20.63 29.95
C SER A 645 -8.93 19.69 29.39
N ILE A 646 -8.54 19.86 28.12
CA ILE A 646 -7.44 19.11 27.48
C ILE A 646 -6.12 19.40 28.21
N MET A 647 -5.81 20.67 28.48
CA MET A 647 -4.61 21.06 29.23
C MET A 647 -4.61 20.46 30.65
N ASP A 648 -5.73 20.52 31.36
CA ASP A 648 -5.84 19.99 32.71
C ASP A 648 -5.67 18.46 32.76
N ALA A 649 -6.26 17.74 31.80
CA ALA A 649 -6.11 16.29 31.70
C ALA A 649 -4.65 15.88 31.41
N LEU A 650 -3.97 16.57 30.49
CA LEU A 650 -2.55 16.30 30.17
C LEU A 650 -1.60 16.69 31.31
N ALA A 651 -1.92 17.74 32.06
CA ALA A 651 -1.20 18.08 33.27
C ALA A 651 -1.34 16.99 34.35
N ALA A 652 -2.53 16.38 34.47
CA ALA A 652 -2.75 15.27 35.39
C ALA A 652 -2.02 13.98 34.98
N ASP A 653 -2.08 13.61 33.69
CA ASP A 653 -1.48 12.35 33.21
C ASP A 653 0.06 12.42 33.12
N LEU A 654 0.60 13.54 32.60
CA LEU A 654 2.01 13.66 32.21
C LEU A 654 2.74 14.84 32.86
N ARG A 655 2.04 15.71 33.62
CA ARG A 655 2.54 17.03 34.02
C ARG A 655 3.08 17.82 32.81
N LYS A 656 2.43 17.65 31.65
CA LYS A 656 2.90 18.23 30.39
C LYS A 656 2.75 19.76 30.45
N PRO A 657 3.80 20.54 30.14
CA PRO A 657 3.72 22.00 30.22
C PRO A 657 2.64 22.55 29.28
N CYS A 658 1.90 23.57 29.72
CA CYS A 658 0.81 24.17 28.93
C CYS A 658 1.24 24.60 27.53
N PHE A 659 2.47 25.13 27.40
CA PHE A 659 3.03 25.46 26.11
C PHE A 659 3.18 24.23 25.22
N GLU A 660 3.79 23.15 25.71
CA GLU A 660 3.95 21.91 24.94
C GLU A 660 2.59 21.35 24.50
N VAL A 661 1.57 21.41 25.36
CA VAL A 661 0.20 21.01 25.03
C VAL A 661 -0.34 21.85 23.86
N GLU A 662 -0.21 23.17 23.92
CA GLU A 662 -0.70 24.06 22.87
C GLU A 662 -0.08 23.73 21.51
N VAL A 663 1.25 23.63 21.43
CA VAL A 663 1.94 23.42 20.14
C VAL A 663 1.84 21.99 19.63
N SER A 664 1.89 20.98 20.50
CA SER A 664 1.94 19.58 20.08
C SER A 664 0.60 18.87 20.02
N GLU A 665 -0.41 19.31 20.79
CA GLU A 665 -1.70 18.61 20.87
C GLU A 665 -2.81 19.38 20.15
N VAL A 666 -2.87 20.71 20.35
CA VAL A 666 -3.99 21.53 19.90
C VAL A 666 -3.74 22.14 18.52
N ILE A 667 -2.63 22.88 18.35
CA ILE A 667 -2.34 23.59 17.09
C ILE A 667 -2.16 22.62 15.92
N LEU A 668 -1.48 21.48 16.12
CA LEU A 668 -1.31 20.49 15.06
C LEU A 668 -2.68 19.96 14.56
N CYS A 669 -3.57 19.59 15.47
CA CYS A 669 -4.94 19.16 15.11
C CYS A 669 -5.71 20.26 14.37
N LYS A 670 -5.63 21.51 14.85
CA LYS A 670 -6.34 22.63 14.21
C LYS A 670 -5.82 22.91 12.81
N ASN A 671 -4.50 22.82 12.60
CA ASN A 671 -3.91 23.03 11.30
C ASN A 671 -4.29 21.90 10.32
N GLU A 672 -4.28 20.65 10.76
CA GLU A 672 -4.74 19.49 9.97
C GLU A 672 -6.21 19.65 9.56
N LEU A 673 -7.05 20.02 10.52
CA LEU A 673 -8.48 20.26 10.30
C LEU A 673 -8.72 21.40 9.30
N ASN A 674 -8.04 22.55 9.47
CA ASN A 674 -8.17 23.68 8.57
C ASN A 674 -7.66 23.35 7.16
N HIS A 675 -6.56 22.59 7.07
CA HIS A 675 -6.02 22.14 5.79
C HIS A 675 -7.00 21.20 5.09
N ALA A 676 -7.62 20.27 5.82
CA ALA A 676 -8.67 19.40 5.28
C ALA A 676 -9.88 20.20 4.81
N LEU A 677 -10.44 21.10 5.64
CA LEU A 677 -11.58 21.95 5.26
C LEU A 677 -11.30 22.78 4.00
N SER A 678 -10.10 23.34 3.89
CA SER A 678 -9.72 24.21 2.76
C SER A 678 -9.55 23.45 1.44
N ASN A 679 -9.25 22.15 1.51
CA ASN A 679 -8.88 21.36 0.33
C ASN A 679 -9.81 20.18 0.02
N LEU A 680 -10.78 19.87 0.89
CA LEU A 680 -11.63 18.69 0.80
C LEU A 680 -12.31 18.55 -0.58
N SER A 681 -12.85 19.67 -1.11
CA SER A 681 -13.49 19.68 -2.43
C SER A 681 -12.53 19.32 -3.57
N SER A 682 -11.24 19.64 -3.43
CA SER A 682 -10.20 19.28 -4.39
C SER A 682 -9.82 17.80 -4.25
N TRP A 683 -9.64 17.34 -3.01
CA TRP A 683 -9.23 15.96 -2.71
C TRP A 683 -10.27 14.92 -3.14
N MET A 684 -11.56 15.25 -3.04
CA MET A 684 -12.66 14.39 -3.45
C MET A 684 -12.83 14.26 -4.97
N LYS A 685 -12.18 15.10 -5.79
CA LYS A 685 -12.36 15.06 -7.25
C LYS A 685 -11.80 13.77 -7.85
N ASP A 686 -12.55 13.22 -8.81
CA ASP A 686 -12.05 12.18 -9.70
C ASP A 686 -10.80 12.68 -10.44
N GLU A 687 -9.78 11.83 -10.56
CA GLU A 687 -8.52 12.16 -11.22
C GLU A 687 -8.48 11.46 -12.57
N HIS A 688 -8.54 12.23 -13.66
CA HIS A 688 -8.46 11.70 -15.00
C HIS A 688 -7.02 11.34 -15.37
N VAL A 689 -6.85 10.21 -16.06
CA VAL A 689 -5.53 9.70 -16.44
C VAL A 689 -5.36 9.67 -17.96
N ASP A 690 -4.10 9.53 -18.40
CA ASP A 690 -3.76 9.41 -19.81
C ASP A 690 -4.41 8.16 -20.44
N ARG A 691 -4.86 8.30 -21.69
CA ARG A 691 -5.48 7.25 -22.50
C ARG A 691 -4.57 6.86 -23.65
N ASN A 692 -4.63 5.62 -24.10
CA ASN A 692 -3.96 5.15 -25.32
C ASN A 692 -4.89 5.26 -26.54
N LEU A 693 -4.42 4.90 -27.75
CA LEU A 693 -5.23 5.00 -28.97
C LEU A 693 -6.52 4.18 -28.91
N VAL A 694 -6.52 3.04 -28.22
CA VAL A 694 -7.70 2.16 -28.08
C VAL A 694 -8.75 2.73 -27.14
N THR A 695 -8.31 3.51 -26.15
CA THR A 695 -9.18 4.11 -25.12
C THR A 695 -9.37 5.61 -25.33
N GLN A 696 -8.94 6.15 -26.48
CA GLN A 696 -8.96 7.59 -26.75
C GLN A 696 -10.37 8.22 -26.67
N LEU A 697 -11.40 7.45 -27.00
CA LEU A 697 -12.80 7.86 -26.92
C LEU A 697 -13.45 7.55 -25.55
N ASP A 698 -12.74 6.86 -24.66
CA ASP A 698 -13.25 6.46 -23.35
C ASP A 698 -12.99 7.53 -22.30
N THR A 699 -13.62 7.38 -21.14
CA THR A 699 -13.29 8.14 -19.94
C THR A 699 -12.57 7.23 -18.95
N ALA A 700 -11.32 7.53 -18.63
CA ALA A 700 -10.51 6.83 -17.63
C ALA A 700 -10.22 7.77 -16.46
N PHE A 701 -10.51 7.33 -15.23
CA PHE A 701 -10.30 8.13 -14.03
C PHE A 701 -10.16 7.28 -12.76
N ILE A 702 -9.61 7.89 -11.71
CA ILE A 702 -9.44 7.32 -10.37
C ILE A 702 -10.37 8.04 -9.41
N ARG A 703 -11.29 7.28 -8.81
CA ARG A 703 -12.22 7.73 -7.78
C ARG A 703 -11.69 7.42 -6.38
N LYS A 704 -11.86 8.35 -5.44
CA LYS A 704 -11.42 8.20 -4.04
C LYS A 704 -12.61 7.80 -3.19
N ASP A 705 -12.82 6.50 -3.05
CA ASP A 705 -13.93 5.93 -2.29
C ASP A 705 -13.52 5.72 -0.82
N PRO A 706 -14.39 6.00 0.17
CA PRO A 706 -14.12 5.66 1.56
C PRO A 706 -13.99 4.14 1.75
N TYR A 707 -13.11 3.71 2.65
CA TYR A 707 -12.97 2.29 3.00
C TYR A 707 -14.22 1.73 3.67
N GLY A 708 -14.82 2.42 4.64
CA GLY A 708 -15.93 1.88 5.43
C GLY A 708 -15.87 2.25 6.90
N VAL A 709 -15.76 1.24 7.76
CA VAL A 709 -15.58 1.40 9.21
C VAL A 709 -14.11 1.27 9.57
N VAL A 710 -13.52 2.36 10.07
CA VAL A 710 -12.12 2.48 10.43
C VAL A 710 -11.95 2.35 11.94
N LEU A 711 -10.90 1.66 12.38
CA LEU A 711 -10.44 1.67 13.77
C LEU A 711 -9.18 2.53 13.92
N ILE A 712 -9.17 3.44 14.88
CA ILE A 712 -8.00 4.25 15.24
C ILE A 712 -7.65 3.96 16.70
N ILE A 713 -6.46 3.42 16.96
CA ILE A 713 -5.97 3.12 18.30
C ILE A 713 -4.84 4.11 18.63
N GLY A 714 -5.11 5.02 19.57
CA GLY A 714 -4.19 6.09 19.96
C GLY A 714 -3.22 5.69 21.09
N PRO A 715 -2.03 6.30 21.14
CA PRO A 715 -1.05 6.10 22.21
C PRO A 715 -1.26 7.09 23.35
N TRP A 716 -0.46 7.00 24.40
CA TRP A 716 -0.58 7.83 25.61
C TRP A 716 0.31 9.06 25.66
N ASN A 717 1.32 9.18 24.78
CA ASN A 717 2.36 10.21 24.89
C ASN A 717 1.95 11.56 24.26
N TYR A 718 1.20 11.50 23.18
CA TYR A 718 0.44 12.65 22.64
C TYR A 718 -1.03 12.25 22.42
N PRO A 719 -1.77 12.01 23.51
CA PRO A 719 -3.02 11.26 23.49
C PRO A 719 -4.20 12.01 22.85
N VAL A 720 -4.04 13.29 22.53
CA VAL A 720 -5.03 14.06 21.78
C VAL A 720 -4.66 14.10 20.31
N GLN A 721 -3.46 14.53 19.94
CA GLN A 721 -3.14 14.66 18.51
C GLN A 721 -3.03 13.32 17.77
N LEU A 722 -2.44 12.30 18.39
CA LEU A 722 -2.22 11.00 17.74
C LEU A 722 -3.49 10.17 17.61
N ILE A 723 -4.62 10.64 18.16
CA ILE A 723 -5.94 10.06 17.90
C ILE A 723 -6.81 10.97 17.03
N LEU A 724 -6.70 12.30 17.15
CA LEU A 724 -7.54 13.24 16.41
C LEU A 724 -7.01 13.55 15.00
N VAL A 725 -5.70 13.61 14.77
CA VAL A 725 -5.15 13.82 13.42
C VAL A 725 -5.56 12.69 12.45
N PRO A 726 -5.39 11.40 12.77
CA PRO A 726 -5.91 10.34 11.90
C PRO A 726 -7.45 10.36 11.81
N LEU A 727 -8.18 10.76 12.86
CA LEU A 727 -9.63 10.92 12.80
C LEU A 727 -10.06 12.00 11.82
N ILE A 728 -9.38 13.16 11.77
CA ILE A 728 -9.61 14.23 10.79
C ILE A 728 -9.49 13.68 9.37
N GLY A 729 -8.43 12.92 9.10
CA GLY A 729 -8.23 12.24 7.82
C GLY A 729 -9.36 11.27 7.46
N ALA A 730 -9.76 10.43 8.41
CA ALA A 730 -10.80 9.42 8.19
C ALA A 730 -12.18 10.06 7.95
N ILE A 731 -12.51 11.15 8.65
CA ILE A 731 -13.73 11.95 8.41
C ILE A 731 -13.67 12.60 7.03
N ALA A 732 -12.55 13.23 6.68
CA ALA A 732 -12.36 13.87 5.38
C ALA A 732 -12.52 12.86 4.23
N ALA A 733 -12.00 11.64 4.38
CA ALA A 733 -12.16 10.56 3.42
C ALA A 733 -13.58 9.97 3.35
N GLY A 734 -14.43 10.22 4.36
CA GLY A 734 -15.84 9.82 4.38
C GLY A 734 -16.11 8.48 5.06
N ASN A 735 -15.31 8.11 6.06
CA ASN A 735 -15.45 6.85 6.80
C ASN A 735 -16.30 7.02 8.06
N CYS A 736 -16.90 5.91 8.53
CA CYS A 736 -17.32 5.78 9.92
C CYS A 736 -16.11 5.35 10.76
N VAL A 737 -16.02 5.77 12.02
CA VAL A 737 -14.79 5.58 12.81
C VAL A 737 -15.09 5.15 14.24
N ILE A 738 -14.35 4.15 14.71
CA ILE A 738 -14.19 3.85 16.13
C ILE A 738 -12.81 4.33 16.55
N ILE A 739 -12.73 5.16 17.58
CA ILE A 739 -11.47 5.54 18.20
C ILE A 739 -11.30 4.84 19.55
N LYS A 740 -10.08 4.41 19.85
CA LYS A 740 -9.67 3.79 21.11
C LYS A 740 -8.54 4.61 21.73
N PRO A 741 -8.84 5.56 22.63
CA PRO A 741 -7.83 6.27 23.40
C PRO A 741 -7.06 5.34 24.34
N SER A 742 -5.84 5.73 24.72
CA SER A 742 -5.01 4.91 25.60
C SER A 742 -5.44 5.03 27.06
N GLU A 743 -5.63 3.89 27.70
CA GLU A 743 -5.93 3.73 29.12
C GLU A 743 -4.80 4.18 30.04
N VAL A 744 -3.58 4.35 29.50
CA VAL A 744 -2.40 4.81 30.26
C VAL A 744 -2.49 6.31 30.54
N SER A 745 -3.07 7.09 29.62
CA SER A 745 -3.42 8.51 29.81
C SER A 745 -4.89 8.62 30.23
N SER A 746 -5.19 8.12 31.43
CA SER A 746 -6.56 7.88 31.91
C SER A 746 -7.43 9.14 31.97
N CYS A 747 -6.85 10.30 32.29
CA CYS A 747 -7.60 11.55 32.35
C CYS A 747 -7.99 12.04 30.96
N VAL A 748 -7.09 11.92 29.97
CA VAL A 748 -7.39 12.22 28.57
C VAL A 748 -8.37 11.20 27.97
N GLU A 749 -8.21 9.91 28.28
CA GLU A 749 -9.14 8.85 27.85
C GLU A 749 -10.57 9.19 28.29
N LYS A 750 -10.75 9.51 29.57
CA LYS A 750 -12.03 9.91 30.15
C LYS A 750 -12.59 11.16 29.48
N LEU A 751 -11.77 12.20 29.30
CA LEU A 751 -12.19 13.44 28.63
C LEU A 751 -12.72 13.17 27.23
N ILE A 752 -12.01 12.38 26.42
CA ILE A 752 -12.42 12.04 25.06
C ILE A 752 -13.71 11.22 25.09
N ALA A 753 -13.79 10.19 25.94
CA ALA A 753 -14.95 9.31 26.02
C ALA A 753 -16.24 10.04 26.48
N GLU A 754 -16.13 10.98 27.41
CA GLU A 754 -17.28 11.69 27.96
C GLU A 754 -17.72 12.86 27.08
N LEU A 755 -16.77 13.60 26.48
CA LEU A 755 -17.08 14.88 25.84
C LEU A 755 -17.15 14.80 24.32
N LEU A 756 -16.26 14.07 23.64
CA LEU A 756 -16.23 14.03 22.17
C LEU A 756 -17.55 13.54 21.53
N PRO A 757 -18.26 12.52 22.09
CA PRO A 757 -19.54 12.06 21.54
C PRO A 757 -20.66 13.11 21.57
N SER A 758 -20.50 14.24 22.26
CA SER A 758 -21.46 15.34 22.23
C SER A 758 -21.31 16.25 21.01
N TYR A 759 -20.20 16.14 20.28
CA TYR A 759 -19.89 16.95 19.09
C TYR A 759 -20.12 16.19 17.79
N LEU A 760 -19.77 14.91 17.74
CA LEU A 760 -19.83 14.08 16.52
C LEU A 760 -21.13 13.27 16.42
N ASP A 761 -21.54 12.92 15.19
CA ASP A 761 -22.66 12.01 14.94
C ASP A 761 -22.37 10.62 15.52
N LYS A 762 -23.09 10.27 16.58
CA LYS A 762 -22.93 9.00 17.30
C LYS A 762 -23.23 7.79 16.44
N ASP A 763 -24.01 7.92 15.36
CA ASP A 763 -24.29 6.81 14.44
C ASP A 763 -23.07 6.43 13.59
N CYS A 764 -22.17 7.39 13.33
CA CYS A 764 -20.99 7.22 12.48
C CYS A 764 -19.67 7.17 13.26
N PHE A 765 -19.64 7.75 14.47
CA PHE A 765 -18.42 7.88 15.28
C PHE A 765 -18.64 7.34 16.70
N ALA A 766 -17.69 6.56 17.18
CA ALA A 766 -17.74 5.99 18.53
C ALA A 766 -16.39 6.00 19.23
N VAL A 767 -16.42 6.09 20.56
CA VAL A 767 -15.25 5.95 21.42
C VAL A 767 -15.38 4.65 22.19
N VAL A 768 -14.34 3.82 22.17
CA VAL A 768 -14.22 2.61 22.99
C VAL A 768 -13.06 2.79 23.95
N THR A 769 -13.30 2.61 25.24
CA THR A 769 -12.28 2.67 26.30
C THR A 769 -11.93 1.27 26.79
N GLY A 770 -10.74 1.09 27.36
CA GLY A 770 -10.34 -0.18 27.97
C GLY A 770 -8.90 -0.57 27.68
N GLY A 771 -8.45 -1.68 28.26
CA GLY A 771 -7.08 -2.16 28.14
C GLY A 771 -6.87 -3.17 27.01
N VAL A 772 -5.94 -4.10 27.25
CA VAL A 772 -5.58 -5.17 26.30
C VAL A 772 -6.77 -6.08 25.99
N LYS A 773 -7.57 -6.42 27.00
CA LYS A 773 -8.72 -7.33 26.84
C LYS A 773 -9.75 -6.74 25.87
N GLU A 774 -10.19 -5.52 26.14
CA GLU A 774 -11.18 -4.79 25.34
C GLU A 774 -10.66 -4.54 23.92
N THR A 775 -9.38 -4.19 23.78
CA THR A 775 -8.75 -3.99 22.46
C THR A 775 -8.70 -5.31 21.67
N THR A 776 -8.43 -6.43 22.33
CA THR A 776 -8.41 -7.77 21.70
C THR A 776 -9.80 -8.15 21.20
N GLU A 777 -10.83 -7.99 22.06
CA GLU A 777 -12.22 -8.22 21.68
C GLU A 777 -12.66 -7.28 20.55
N LEU A 778 -12.23 -6.01 20.56
CA LEU A 778 -12.54 -5.08 19.48
C LEU A 778 -11.95 -5.56 18.15
N LEU A 779 -10.69 -5.99 18.12
CA LEU A 779 -9.96 -6.47 16.94
C LEU A 779 -10.48 -7.78 16.35
N GLU A 780 -11.35 -8.53 17.04
CA GLU A 780 -12.04 -9.68 16.46
C GLU A 780 -13.05 -9.27 15.38
N ASN A 781 -13.56 -8.04 15.47
CA ASN A 781 -14.50 -7.50 14.49
C ASN A 781 -13.79 -7.17 13.18
N ARG A 782 -14.53 -7.31 12.08
CA ARG A 782 -14.05 -6.87 10.77
C ARG A 782 -14.00 -5.35 10.73
N PHE A 783 -12.85 -4.77 10.43
CA PHE A 783 -12.70 -3.36 10.06
C PHE A 783 -12.33 -3.25 8.59
N ASP A 784 -12.62 -2.10 7.98
CA ASP A 784 -12.21 -1.80 6.61
C ASP A 784 -10.84 -1.12 6.54
N TYR A 785 -10.38 -0.54 7.67
CA TYR A 785 -9.01 -0.04 7.86
C TYR A 785 -8.66 -0.01 9.35
N ILE A 786 -7.40 -0.27 9.72
CA ILE A 786 -6.91 -0.08 11.10
C ILE A 786 -5.71 0.86 11.11
N PHE A 787 -5.78 1.91 11.92
CA PHE A 787 -4.67 2.82 12.19
C PHE A 787 -4.23 2.62 13.65
N PHE A 788 -2.95 2.35 13.87
CA PHE A 788 -2.41 2.17 15.21
C PHE A 788 -1.14 2.98 15.38
N THR A 789 -1.03 3.67 16.51
CA THR A 789 0.23 4.26 16.96
C THR A 789 0.69 3.62 18.26
N GLY A 790 1.95 3.19 18.33
CA GLY A 790 2.49 2.54 19.52
C GLY A 790 3.87 1.92 19.30
N ASN A 791 4.08 0.69 19.78
CA ASN A 791 5.36 -0.01 19.65
C ASN A 791 5.27 -1.21 18.70
N SER A 792 6.43 -1.66 18.19
CA SER A 792 6.50 -2.73 17.20
C SER A 792 5.93 -4.06 17.68
N SER A 793 6.10 -4.40 18.96
CA SER A 793 5.55 -5.65 19.52
C SER A 793 4.03 -5.72 19.40
N ILE A 794 3.34 -4.63 19.74
CA ILE A 794 1.87 -4.53 19.58
C ILE A 794 1.49 -4.37 18.10
N GLY A 795 2.29 -3.65 17.31
CA GLY A 795 2.11 -3.54 15.85
C GLY A 795 2.01 -4.91 15.16
N ARG A 796 2.87 -5.88 15.53
CA ARG A 796 2.79 -7.25 15.00
C ARG A 796 1.48 -7.95 15.37
N ILE A 797 1.01 -7.76 16.60
CA ILE A 797 -0.26 -8.35 17.09
C ILE A 797 -1.43 -7.78 16.30
N ILE A 798 -1.46 -6.46 16.10
CA ILE A 798 -2.52 -5.79 15.34
C ILE A 798 -2.51 -6.24 13.87
N MET A 799 -1.34 -6.27 13.24
CA MET A 799 -1.22 -6.73 11.85
C MET A 799 -1.64 -8.20 11.69
N ALA A 800 -1.29 -9.06 12.66
CA ALA A 800 -1.72 -10.46 12.67
C ALA A 800 -3.24 -10.62 12.90
N ALA A 801 -3.86 -9.75 13.71
CA ALA A 801 -5.32 -9.71 13.88
C ALA A 801 -6.01 -9.23 12.59
N ALA A 802 -5.48 -8.17 11.97
CA ALA A 802 -5.97 -7.62 10.70
C ALA A 802 -5.92 -8.64 9.55
N ALA A 803 -4.90 -9.51 9.55
CA ALA A 803 -4.76 -10.59 8.57
C ALA A 803 -5.95 -11.56 8.53
N LYS A 804 -6.70 -11.74 9.63
CA LYS A 804 -7.91 -12.60 9.65
C LYS A 804 -9.00 -12.10 8.69
N HIS A 805 -9.06 -10.78 8.49
CA HIS A 805 -10.07 -10.08 7.71
C HIS A 805 -9.52 -9.42 6.45
N LEU A 806 -8.20 -9.56 6.17
CA LEU A 806 -7.49 -8.84 5.11
C LEU A 806 -7.69 -7.32 5.22
N THR A 807 -7.68 -6.80 6.45
CA THR A 807 -7.86 -5.37 6.73
C THR A 807 -6.52 -4.65 6.55
N PRO A 808 -6.41 -3.63 5.68
CA PRO A 808 -5.19 -2.84 5.57
C PRO A 808 -4.88 -2.11 6.88
N VAL A 809 -3.57 -1.91 7.14
CA VAL A 809 -3.09 -1.26 8.37
C VAL A 809 -2.15 -0.10 8.06
N THR A 810 -2.24 0.96 8.86
CA THR A 810 -1.15 1.91 9.07
C THR A 810 -0.65 1.75 10.50
N LEU A 811 0.66 1.55 10.66
CA LEU A 811 1.33 1.36 11.94
C LEU A 811 2.36 2.47 12.13
N GLU A 812 2.08 3.40 13.02
CA GLU A 812 2.99 4.48 13.42
C GLU A 812 3.76 4.04 14.68
N LEU A 813 5.00 3.60 14.52
CA LEU A 813 5.76 2.97 15.60
C LEU A 813 6.96 3.84 16.03
N GLY A 814 7.80 3.31 16.91
CA GLY A 814 8.98 4.01 17.44
C GLY A 814 10.29 3.51 16.83
N GLY A 815 11.40 3.84 17.49
CA GLY A 815 12.71 3.32 17.14
C GLY A 815 13.85 4.17 17.69
N LYS A 816 15.08 3.66 17.58
CA LYS A 816 16.26 4.40 18.04
C LYS A 816 16.72 5.41 16.99
N ASN A 817 16.20 6.63 17.05
CA ASN A 817 16.53 7.68 16.09
C ASN A 817 17.97 8.19 16.27
N PRO A 818 18.90 7.96 15.34
CA PRO A 818 20.27 8.46 15.45
C PRO A 818 20.35 9.97 15.19
N CYS A 819 21.32 10.61 15.83
CA CYS A 819 21.70 12.00 15.57
C CYS A 819 23.21 12.12 15.34
N TYR A 820 23.66 12.23 14.09
CA TYR A 820 25.07 12.49 13.79
C TYR A 820 25.41 13.97 13.96
N VAL A 821 26.54 14.28 14.60
CA VAL A 821 27.04 15.66 14.78
C VAL A 821 28.47 15.75 14.26
N ALA A 822 28.66 16.53 13.19
CA ALA A 822 29.97 16.82 12.62
C ALA A 822 30.71 17.93 13.41
N GLU A 823 32.02 18.02 13.21
CA GLU A 823 32.89 19.02 13.87
C GLU A 823 32.69 20.45 13.36
N ASP A 824 32.11 20.62 12.17
CA ASP A 824 32.04 21.89 11.44
C ASP A 824 30.80 22.75 11.76
N CYS A 825 30.10 22.48 12.87
CA CYS A 825 28.85 23.12 13.22
C CYS A 825 28.93 23.98 14.49
N ASP A 826 27.98 24.91 14.65
CA ASP A 826 27.81 25.65 15.91
C ASP A 826 27.22 24.72 16.98
N LEU A 827 28.10 24.19 17.82
CA LEU A 827 27.75 23.21 18.85
C LEU A 827 26.76 23.73 19.89
N GLN A 828 26.67 25.04 20.12
CA GLN A 828 25.63 25.56 21.03
C GLN A 828 24.26 25.47 20.38
N ASN A 829 24.14 25.76 19.08
CA ASN A 829 22.87 25.58 18.37
C ASN A 829 22.50 24.11 18.26
N VAL A 830 23.48 23.23 18.01
CA VAL A 830 23.25 21.77 18.04
C VAL A 830 22.75 21.35 19.41
N ALA A 831 23.42 21.75 20.49
CA ALA A 831 23.02 21.43 21.85
C ALA A 831 21.59 21.89 22.15
N ASN A 832 21.20 23.11 21.77
CA ASN A 832 19.85 23.63 21.96
C ASN A 832 18.80 22.77 21.23
N ARG A 833 19.06 22.41 19.97
CA ARG A 833 18.14 21.62 19.13
C ARG A 833 18.05 20.16 19.58
N VAL A 834 19.17 19.55 19.96
CA VAL A 834 19.22 18.17 20.46
C VAL A 834 18.60 18.08 21.84
N ALA A 835 18.90 19.02 22.76
CA ALA A 835 18.30 19.06 24.09
C ALA A 835 16.78 19.28 24.00
N TRP A 836 16.32 20.22 23.17
CA TRP A 836 14.88 20.43 22.98
C TRP A 836 14.23 19.16 22.41
N GLY A 837 14.76 18.60 21.32
CA GLY A 837 14.21 17.39 20.72
C GLY A 837 14.20 16.18 21.67
N ARG A 838 15.22 16.05 22.54
CA ARG A 838 15.29 14.94 23.48
C ARG A 838 14.39 15.12 24.68
N PHE A 839 14.29 16.32 25.23
CA PHE A 839 13.67 16.54 26.53
C PHE A 839 12.24 17.11 26.45
N PHE A 840 11.77 17.49 25.26
CA PHE A 840 10.37 17.78 25.00
C PHE A 840 9.49 16.57 25.36
N ASN A 841 8.41 16.80 26.13
CA ASN A 841 7.59 15.75 26.75
C ASN A 841 8.39 14.73 27.59
N ALA A 842 9.48 15.19 28.22
CA ALA A 842 10.47 14.35 28.92
C ALA A 842 11.01 13.20 28.06
N GLY A 843 11.13 13.40 26.74
CA GLY A 843 11.68 12.41 25.80
C GLY A 843 10.78 11.24 25.44
N GLN A 844 9.52 11.27 25.87
CA GLN A 844 8.50 10.27 25.53
C GLN A 844 7.93 10.57 24.12
N THR A 845 8.79 10.58 23.11
CA THR A 845 8.48 10.99 21.74
C THR A 845 9.13 10.03 20.75
N CYS A 846 8.34 9.43 19.85
CA CYS A 846 8.79 8.40 18.90
C CYS A 846 9.86 8.89 17.91
N ILE A 847 9.96 10.21 17.70
CA ILE A 847 10.98 10.84 16.85
C ILE A 847 12.02 11.64 17.63
N ALA A 848 12.07 11.53 18.96
CA ALA A 848 13.15 12.17 19.74
C ALA A 848 14.51 11.62 19.27
N PRO A 849 15.57 12.44 19.19
CA PRO A 849 16.92 11.92 19.00
C PRO A 849 17.20 10.94 20.15
N ASP A 850 17.47 9.68 19.83
CA ASP A 850 17.59 8.62 20.82
C ASP A 850 19.03 8.47 21.30
N TYR A 851 19.99 8.69 20.42
CA TYR A 851 21.41 8.75 20.72
C TYR A 851 22.16 9.68 19.75
N VAL A 852 23.30 10.21 20.19
CA VAL A 852 24.19 11.03 19.37
C VAL A 852 25.41 10.20 18.91
N LEU A 853 25.79 10.39 17.65
CA LEU A 853 27.05 9.89 17.08
C LEU A 853 27.95 11.08 16.74
N CYS A 854 29.16 11.13 17.29
CA CYS A 854 30.12 12.20 16.98
C CYS A 854 31.57 11.77 17.26
N SER A 855 32.57 12.58 16.87
CA SER A 855 33.96 12.31 17.24
C SER A 855 34.20 12.54 18.73
N GLN A 856 35.26 11.95 19.29
CA GLN A 856 35.68 12.19 20.68
C GLN A 856 35.86 13.68 20.97
N GLU A 857 36.50 14.43 20.06
CA GLU A 857 36.68 15.88 20.19
C GLU A 857 35.34 16.63 20.17
N THR A 858 34.40 16.20 19.32
CA THR A 858 33.05 16.79 19.28
C THR A 858 32.29 16.51 20.57
N GLN A 859 32.39 15.31 21.12
CA GLN A 859 31.77 14.95 22.40
C GLN A 859 32.24 15.88 23.53
N GLU A 860 33.55 16.08 23.65
CA GLU A 860 34.15 16.94 24.69
C GLU A 860 33.66 18.39 24.62
N LYS A 861 33.45 18.92 23.41
CA LYS A 861 32.93 20.27 23.19
C LYS A 861 31.40 20.37 23.31
N LEU A 862 30.68 19.29 22.99
CA LEU A 862 29.22 19.25 23.01
C LEU A 862 28.67 19.14 24.44
N LEU A 863 29.35 18.43 25.34
CA LEU A 863 28.90 18.26 26.73
C LEU A 863 28.69 19.59 27.49
N PRO A 864 29.63 20.55 27.49
CA PRO A 864 29.38 21.87 28.10
C PRO A 864 28.22 22.63 27.46
N ALA A 865 28.07 22.53 26.13
CA ALA A 865 26.99 23.19 25.39
C ALA A 865 25.61 22.61 25.76
N LEU A 866 25.50 21.28 25.89
CA LEU A 866 24.30 20.59 26.37
C LEU A 866 23.97 20.98 27.81
N ARG A 867 24.97 21.06 28.70
CA ARG A 867 24.75 21.50 30.09
C ARG A 867 24.17 22.92 30.13
N ARG A 868 24.70 23.83 29.31
CA ARG A 868 24.16 25.19 29.18
C ARG A 868 22.72 25.18 28.67
N ALA A 869 22.45 24.46 27.58
CA ALA A 869 21.10 24.37 27.01
C ALA A 869 20.07 23.84 28.02
N ILE A 870 20.40 22.75 28.73
CA ILE A 870 19.53 22.16 29.76
C ILE A 870 19.28 23.15 30.90
N THR A 871 20.32 23.85 31.37
CA THR A 871 20.21 24.83 32.45
C THR A 871 19.38 26.04 32.02
N GLU A 872 19.56 26.51 30.78
CA GLU A 872 18.76 27.60 30.21
C GLU A 872 17.29 27.21 30.07
N PHE A 873 17.00 25.97 29.67
CA PHE A 873 15.62 25.52 29.46
C PHE A 873 14.87 25.26 30.77
N TYR A 874 15.51 24.59 31.73
CA TYR A 874 14.81 24.05 32.90
C TYR A 874 15.33 24.60 34.23
N GLY A 875 16.30 25.51 34.20
CA GLY A 875 16.94 26.05 35.40
C GLY A 875 17.97 25.11 36.03
N ALA A 876 18.52 25.53 37.17
CA ALA A 876 19.52 24.74 37.91
C ALA A 876 18.94 23.48 38.57
N ASN A 877 17.62 23.47 38.83
CA ASN A 877 16.88 22.31 39.32
C ASN A 877 15.72 21.97 38.38
N PRO A 878 15.93 21.13 37.35
CA PRO A 878 14.87 20.77 36.40
C PRO A 878 13.63 20.11 37.03
N GLN A 879 13.74 19.54 38.24
CA GLN A 879 12.59 18.96 38.95
C GLN A 879 11.53 20.01 39.28
N GLU A 880 11.95 21.22 39.64
CA GLU A 880 11.06 22.33 39.99
C GLU A 880 10.55 23.10 38.77
N SER A 881 11.09 22.82 37.58
CA SER A 881 10.71 23.52 36.35
C SER A 881 9.23 23.28 36.01
N PRO A 882 8.45 24.34 35.73
CA PRO A 882 7.09 24.20 35.21
C PRO A 882 7.09 23.70 33.75
N ASP A 883 8.23 23.78 33.08
CA ASP A 883 8.41 23.45 31.67
C ASP A 883 8.96 22.02 31.44
N PHE A 884 8.98 21.16 32.47
CA PHE A 884 9.46 19.78 32.37
C PHE A 884 8.40 18.75 32.79
N ALA A 885 8.08 17.83 31.86
CA ALA A 885 7.08 16.78 32.05
C ALA A 885 7.53 15.67 33.02
N ARG A 886 6.68 14.66 33.22
CA ARG A 886 6.93 13.46 34.05
C ARG A 886 6.77 12.18 33.25
N ILE A 887 7.39 11.11 33.74
CA ILE A 887 7.26 9.78 33.15
C ILE A 887 5.85 9.25 33.42
N VAL A 888 5.21 8.71 32.39
CA VAL A 888 3.77 8.40 32.39
C VAL A 888 3.34 7.38 33.45
N SER A 889 4.23 6.47 33.87
CA SER A 889 3.89 5.37 34.79
C SER A 889 5.11 4.86 35.55
N ASP A 890 4.88 4.23 36.70
CA ASP A 890 5.92 3.64 37.55
C ASP A 890 6.71 2.57 36.80
N LYS A 891 6.03 1.75 35.99
CA LYS A 891 6.67 0.74 35.13
C LYS A 891 7.68 1.36 34.16
N GLN A 892 7.31 2.47 33.51
CA GLN A 892 8.22 3.17 32.59
C GLN A 892 9.35 3.86 33.33
N PHE A 893 9.07 4.44 34.50
CA PHE A 893 10.07 5.04 35.36
C PHE A 893 11.14 4.03 35.77
N GLN A 894 10.74 2.86 36.28
CA GLN A 894 11.65 1.79 36.69
C GLN A 894 12.47 1.25 35.51
N ARG A 895 11.86 1.08 34.33
CA ARG A 895 12.58 0.70 33.10
C ARG A 895 13.67 1.72 32.75
N LEU A 896 13.30 3.00 32.68
CA LEU A 896 14.24 4.07 32.34
C LEU A 896 15.37 4.20 33.36
N GLN A 897 15.05 4.12 34.65
CA GLN A 897 16.05 4.13 35.73
C GLN A 897 17.06 2.99 35.57
N ALA A 898 16.60 1.78 35.21
CA ALA A 898 17.48 0.65 34.94
C ALA A 898 18.36 0.88 33.70
N LEU A 899 17.83 1.49 32.64
CA LEU A 899 18.60 1.79 31.41
C LEU A 899 19.73 2.79 31.66
N MET A 900 19.58 3.74 32.59
CA MET A 900 20.64 4.72 32.91
C MET A 900 21.95 4.08 33.38
N ASN A 901 21.91 2.85 33.91
CA ASN A 901 23.10 2.12 34.34
C ASN A 901 23.98 1.64 33.18
N GLY A 902 23.56 1.82 31.92
CA GLY A 902 24.28 1.38 30.73
C GLY A 902 25.49 2.24 30.31
N GLY A 903 25.80 3.32 31.05
CA GLY A 903 26.91 4.22 30.76
C GLY A 903 27.25 5.16 31.91
N CYS A 904 28.23 6.03 31.70
CA CYS A 904 28.66 7.03 32.68
C CYS A 904 27.79 8.29 32.59
N VAL A 905 27.21 8.72 33.72
CA VAL A 905 26.39 9.95 33.78
C VAL A 905 27.28 11.18 33.71
N ALA A 906 27.23 11.91 32.59
CA ALA A 906 27.96 13.17 32.40
C ALA A 906 27.14 14.40 32.86
N ILE A 907 25.82 14.37 32.68
CA ILE A 907 24.88 15.44 33.04
C ILE A 907 23.64 14.78 33.63
N GLY A 908 23.06 15.34 34.70
CA GLY A 908 21.81 14.87 35.28
C GLY A 908 21.97 13.62 36.16
N GLY A 909 21.09 12.63 35.95
CA GLY A 909 21.06 11.36 36.67
C GLY A 909 20.20 11.34 37.95
N GLN A 910 19.66 12.48 38.38
CA GLN A 910 18.76 12.54 39.53
C GLN A 910 17.41 11.91 39.18
N THR A 911 16.84 11.17 40.13
CA THR A 911 15.52 10.54 39.97
C THR A 911 14.70 10.69 41.23
N ASP A 912 13.38 10.80 41.08
CA ASP A 912 12.38 10.74 42.16
C ASP A 912 11.20 9.88 41.70
N GLU A 913 11.08 8.69 42.28
CA GLU A 913 10.03 7.72 41.93
C GLU A 913 8.63 8.23 42.26
N LYS A 914 8.46 9.01 43.34
CA LYS A 914 7.14 9.50 43.77
C LYS A 914 6.58 10.51 42.77
N GLU A 915 7.42 11.34 42.21
CA GLU A 915 7.03 12.28 41.16
C GLU A 915 7.12 11.67 39.75
N ARG A 916 7.65 10.45 39.61
CA ARG A 916 8.04 9.84 38.33
C ARG A 916 8.96 10.77 37.53
N TYR A 917 9.90 11.40 38.25
CA TYR A 917 10.84 12.38 37.71
C TYR A 917 12.20 11.74 37.42
N ILE A 918 12.68 11.92 36.20
CA ILE A 918 14.06 11.62 35.81
C ILE A 918 14.63 12.90 35.20
N ALA A 919 15.74 13.39 35.74
CA ALA A 919 16.40 14.59 35.24
C ALA A 919 16.83 14.44 33.77
N PRO A 920 16.90 15.52 32.97
CA PRO A 920 17.58 15.51 31.68
C PRO A 920 19.00 14.94 31.83
N THR A 921 19.18 13.71 31.35
CA THR A 921 20.38 12.91 31.63
C THR A 921 21.17 12.69 30.35
N VAL A 922 22.48 12.91 30.38
CA VAL A 922 23.38 12.63 29.26
C VAL A 922 24.39 11.58 29.70
N LEU A 923 24.49 10.50 28.92
CA LEU A 923 25.42 9.41 29.17
C LEU A 923 26.57 9.42 28.16
N VAL A 924 27.76 9.12 28.63
CA VAL A 924 28.96 8.85 27.83
C VAL A 924 29.52 7.48 28.17
N ASP A 925 30.53 7.03 27.45
CA ASP A 925 31.16 5.72 27.64
C ASP A 925 30.13 4.57 27.63
N VAL A 926 29.13 4.69 26.74
CA VAL A 926 28.01 3.75 26.65
C VAL A 926 28.43 2.54 25.84
N SER A 927 28.30 1.35 26.43
CA SER A 927 28.53 0.11 25.69
C SER A 927 27.45 -0.10 24.63
N ILE A 928 27.87 -0.42 23.40
CA ILE A 928 26.94 -0.68 22.29
C ILE A 928 26.03 -1.89 22.57
N SER A 929 26.50 -2.87 23.35
CA SER A 929 25.70 -4.04 23.73
C SER A 929 24.80 -3.79 24.94
N ALA A 930 24.90 -2.63 25.61
CA ALA A 930 24.06 -2.34 26.76
C ALA A 930 22.58 -2.17 26.35
N PRO A 931 21.61 -2.54 27.21
CA PRO A 931 20.18 -2.43 26.91
C PRO A 931 19.75 -1.04 26.40
N ILE A 932 20.35 0.03 26.91
CA ILE A 932 20.08 1.41 26.49
C ILE A 932 20.43 1.68 25.01
N MET A 933 21.30 0.89 24.41
CA MET A 933 21.64 0.93 22.98
C MET A 933 20.94 -0.15 22.15
N GLN A 934 20.16 -1.05 22.76
CA GLN A 934 19.40 -2.10 22.09
C GLN A 934 17.90 -1.77 22.02
N GLU A 935 17.35 -1.15 23.05
CA GLU A 935 15.93 -0.79 23.14
C GLU A 935 15.70 0.70 22.82
N GLU A 936 14.51 1.06 22.32
CA GLU A 936 14.09 2.45 22.27
C GLU A 936 14.01 3.01 23.70
N ILE A 937 14.67 4.15 23.93
CA ILE A 937 14.76 4.69 25.28
C ILE A 937 13.44 5.35 25.66
N PHE A 938 12.89 6.23 24.81
CA PHE A 938 11.58 6.87 25.04
C PHE A 938 11.45 7.56 26.41
N GLY A 939 12.48 8.34 26.78
CA GLY A 939 12.57 9.05 28.07
C GLY A 939 13.74 10.05 28.08
N PRO A 940 14.01 10.74 29.19
CA PRO A 940 14.89 11.91 29.21
C PRO A 940 16.37 11.52 29.40
N ILE A 941 16.84 10.52 28.65
CA ILE A 941 18.23 10.00 28.73
C ILE A 941 18.86 10.03 27.34
N LEU A 942 20.01 10.69 27.15
CA LEU A 942 20.70 10.85 25.87
C LEU A 942 22.10 10.22 25.90
N PRO A 943 22.28 9.01 25.35
CA PRO A 943 23.60 8.45 25.07
C PRO A 943 24.35 9.26 23.99
N ILE A 944 25.64 9.51 24.23
CA ILE A 944 26.59 9.94 23.22
C ILE A 944 27.56 8.79 22.95
N VAL A 945 27.69 8.41 21.69
CA VAL A 945 28.54 7.33 21.21
C VAL A 945 29.57 7.91 20.25
N THR A 946 30.83 7.59 20.48
CA THR A 946 31.93 8.09 19.66
C THR A 946 32.11 7.27 18.40
N VAL A 947 32.26 7.95 17.26
CA VAL A 947 32.62 7.38 15.95
C VAL A 947 33.72 8.23 15.32
N ALA A 948 34.56 7.63 14.49
CA ALA A 948 35.70 8.31 13.88
C ALA A 948 35.27 9.37 12.86
N ASN A 949 34.19 9.14 12.12
CA ASN A 949 33.74 10.03 11.03
C ASN A 949 32.30 9.68 10.57
N VAL A 950 31.84 10.40 9.55
CA VAL A 950 30.51 10.21 8.94
C VAL A 950 30.32 8.83 8.31
N GLU A 951 31.37 8.21 7.78
CA GLU A 951 31.28 6.87 7.16
C GLU A 951 30.97 5.81 8.22
N GLU A 952 31.72 5.81 9.32
CA GLU A 952 31.44 4.92 10.45
C GLU A 952 30.05 5.18 11.04
N ALA A 953 29.61 6.45 11.09
CA ALA A 953 28.25 6.77 11.52
C ALA A 953 27.18 6.17 10.60
N ILE A 954 27.36 6.28 9.28
CA ILE A 954 26.45 5.71 8.28
C ILE A 954 26.40 4.18 8.39
N ASP A 955 27.56 3.53 8.53
CA ASP A 955 27.65 2.07 8.69
C ASP A 955 26.99 1.63 10.00
N PHE A 956 27.21 2.38 11.09
CA PHE A 956 26.57 2.13 12.38
C PHE A 956 25.04 2.23 12.28
N ILE A 957 24.52 3.25 11.60
CA ILE A 957 23.07 3.42 11.41
C ILE A 957 22.51 2.29 10.54
N SER A 958 23.18 1.97 9.43
CA SER A 958 22.69 1.03 8.41
C SER A 958 22.71 -0.43 8.86
N ALA A 959 23.53 -0.77 9.86
CA ALA A 959 23.60 -2.10 10.45
C ALA A 959 22.45 -2.43 11.42
N ARG A 960 21.54 -1.48 11.67
CA ARG A 960 20.46 -1.59 12.67
C ARG A 960 19.08 -1.46 12.02
N GLU A 961 18.05 -1.68 12.84
CA GLU A 961 16.66 -1.48 12.44
C GLU A 961 16.40 -0.05 12.00
N ARG A 962 15.60 0.11 10.94
CA ARG A 962 15.34 1.42 10.34
C ARG A 962 14.47 2.25 11.29
N PRO A 963 14.97 3.40 11.77
CA PRO A 963 14.27 4.22 12.75
C PRO A 963 13.20 5.09 12.09
N LEU A 964 12.32 5.67 12.91
CA LEU A 964 11.31 6.60 12.42
C LEU A 964 11.95 7.91 11.92
N ALA A 965 13.06 8.35 12.50
CA ALA A 965 13.80 9.53 12.07
C ALA A 965 15.33 9.31 12.09
N VAL A 966 16.04 9.98 11.18
CA VAL A 966 17.50 10.15 11.21
C VAL A 966 17.81 11.64 11.22
N TYR A 967 18.73 12.05 12.10
CA TYR A 967 19.18 13.43 12.21
C TYR A 967 20.67 13.55 11.91
N ALA A 968 21.06 14.65 11.26
CA ALA A 968 22.46 14.97 10.99
C ALA A 968 22.71 16.47 11.11
N PHE A 969 23.76 16.87 11.81
CA PHE A 969 24.20 18.26 11.97
C PHE A 969 25.55 18.47 11.31
N SER A 970 25.62 19.43 10.38
CA SER A 970 26.82 19.80 9.62
C SER A 970 26.60 21.12 8.88
N SER A 971 27.63 21.96 8.83
CA SER A 971 27.63 23.15 7.96
C SER A 971 27.91 22.77 6.50
N ASN A 972 28.57 21.64 6.27
CA ASN A 972 28.80 21.07 4.95
C ASN A 972 27.58 20.27 4.46
N LYS A 973 26.91 20.81 3.43
CA LYS A 973 25.76 20.15 2.77
C LYS A 973 26.11 18.78 2.17
N LYS A 974 27.36 18.53 1.80
CA LYS A 974 27.78 17.22 1.28
C LYS A 974 27.65 16.13 2.34
N VAL A 975 27.99 16.43 3.60
CA VAL A 975 27.84 15.51 4.74
C VAL A 975 26.36 15.18 4.95
N LEU A 976 25.49 16.19 4.99
CA LEU A 976 24.04 15.99 5.14
C LEU A 976 23.46 15.12 4.01
N ASN A 977 23.86 15.42 2.77
CA ASN A 977 23.41 14.67 1.60
C ASN A 977 23.92 13.22 1.61
N GLU A 978 25.12 12.97 2.12
CA GLU A 978 25.68 11.62 2.21
C GLU A 978 24.92 10.77 3.23
N VAL A 979 24.67 11.32 4.43
CA VAL A 979 23.84 10.63 5.44
C VAL A 979 22.44 10.37 4.91
N LEU A 980 21.80 11.38 4.30
CA LEU A 980 20.46 11.24 3.72
C LEU A 980 20.44 10.17 2.61
N LYS A 981 21.44 10.15 1.73
CA LYS A 981 21.50 9.20 0.59
C LYS A 981 21.79 7.76 1.03
N ARG A 982 22.56 7.55 2.10
CA ARG A 982 23.06 6.21 2.47
C ARG A 982 22.37 5.59 3.67
N THR A 983 21.53 6.33 4.39
CA THR A 983 20.66 5.79 5.45
C THR A 983 19.22 5.62 4.96
N SER A 984 18.40 4.89 5.72
CA SER A 984 16.97 4.72 5.49
C SER A 984 16.21 4.92 6.81
N SER A 985 15.12 5.69 6.77
CA SER A 985 14.27 6.00 7.93
C SER A 985 12.91 6.53 7.47
N GLY A 986 11.95 6.62 8.40
CA GLY A 986 10.65 7.27 8.14
C GLY A 986 10.80 8.71 7.62
N GLY A 987 11.50 9.56 8.38
CA GLY A 987 11.84 10.94 8.04
C GLY A 987 13.32 11.27 8.25
N PHE A 988 13.75 12.41 7.70
CA PHE A 988 15.11 12.94 7.84
C PHE A 988 15.11 14.42 8.25
N GLY A 989 15.91 14.75 9.27
CA GLY A 989 16.16 16.12 9.70
C GLY A 989 17.64 16.50 9.57
N GLY A 990 17.96 17.39 8.64
CA GLY A 990 19.26 18.03 8.53
C GLY A 990 19.29 19.32 9.34
N ASN A 991 20.25 19.42 10.25
CA ASN A 991 20.43 20.54 11.16
C ASN A 991 19.23 20.83 12.08
N ASP A 992 18.29 19.93 12.28
CA ASP A 992 17.23 20.10 13.28
C ASP A 992 16.67 18.75 13.73
N THR A 993 15.81 18.75 14.74
CA THR A 993 15.14 17.57 15.28
C THR A 993 13.63 17.82 15.31
N ILE A 994 12.82 16.76 15.18
CA ILE A 994 11.34 16.78 15.28
C ILE A 994 10.61 17.55 14.17
N MET A 995 11.09 18.72 13.74
CA MET A 995 10.34 19.72 12.98
C MET A 995 9.70 19.26 11.66
N HIS A 996 10.29 18.26 11.00
CA HIS A 996 9.71 17.71 9.77
C HIS A 996 8.28 17.17 9.99
N MET A 997 7.95 16.65 11.19
CA MET A 997 6.60 16.17 11.51
C MET A 997 5.55 17.27 11.61
N THR A 998 5.96 18.53 11.77
CA THR A 998 5.03 19.65 11.99
C THR A 998 4.48 20.21 10.68
N LEU A 999 4.95 19.70 9.54
CA LEU A 999 4.54 20.11 8.20
C LEU A 999 3.51 19.14 7.65
N ILE A 1000 2.25 19.57 7.64
CA ILE A 1000 1.09 18.82 7.13
C ILE A 1000 1.24 18.42 5.65
N THR A 1001 2.10 19.12 4.92
CA THR A 1001 2.39 18.89 3.52
C THR A 1001 3.45 17.81 3.29
N LEU A 1002 4.11 17.31 4.35
CA LEU A 1002 4.97 16.14 4.31
C LEU A 1002 4.20 14.90 4.79
N PRO A 1003 4.45 13.72 4.19
CA PRO A 1003 3.95 12.46 4.73
C PRO A 1003 4.70 12.13 6.01
N PHE A 1004 3.99 11.61 7.01
CA PHE A 1004 4.59 11.08 8.23
C PHE A 1004 4.30 9.58 8.33
N GLY A 1005 5.33 8.77 8.53
CA GLY A 1005 5.22 7.33 8.67
C GLY A 1005 6.57 6.62 8.72
N GLY A 1006 6.58 5.39 9.22
CA GLY A 1006 7.77 4.56 9.41
C GLY A 1006 8.06 3.58 8.28
N ILE A 1007 9.15 2.83 8.44
CA ILE A 1007 9.55 1.74 7.54
C ILE A 1007 10.08 0.55 8.36
N GLY A 1008 9.45 -0.62 8.19
CA GLY A 1008 9.81 -1.83 8.93
C GLY A 1008 9.47 -1.71 10.42
N GLU A 1009 10.47 -1.87 11.29
CA GLU A 1009 10.26 -1.82 12.75
C GLU A 1009 9.73 -0.47 13.26
N SER A 1010 9.94 0.61 12.50
CA SER A 1010 9.40 1.93 12.82
C SER A 1010 8.00 2.19 12.29
N GLY A 1011 7.45 1.32 11.45
CA GLY A 1011 6.07 1.46 10.98
C GLY A 1011 5.81 1.03 9.54
N LEU A 1012 4.54 1.13 9.16
CA LEU A 1012 3.98 0.83 7.85
C LEU A 1012 2.95 1.90 7.48
N GLY A 1013 2.99 2.41 6.25
CA GLY A 1013 2.05 3.42 5.78
C GLY A 1013 2.51 4.85 6.10
N MET A 1014 1.66 5.82 5.77
CA MET A 1014 1.92 7.24 6.01
C MET A 1014 0.62 8.04 6.12
N TYR A 1015 0.65 9.19 6.78
CA TYR A 1015 -0.49 10.11 6.91
C TYR A 1015 -0.01 11.57 7.01
N HIS A 1016 -0.90 12.46 7.46
CA HIS A 1016 -0.87 13.94 7.45
C HIS A 1016 -1.50 14.57 6.21
N GLY A 1017 -2.35 15.58 6.41
CA GLY A 1017 -3.03 16.33 5.34
C GLY A 1017 -3.68 15.46 4.28
N LYS A 1018 -3.27 15.69 3.02
CA LYS A 1018 -3.73 14.89 1.86
C LYS A 1018 -3.35 13.41 1.98
N PHE A 1019 -2.21 13.09 2.58
CA PHE A 1019 -1.81 11.70 2.79
C PHE A 1019 -2.75 10.99 3.77
N SER A 1020 -3.27 11.68 4.80
CA SER A 1020 -4.33 11.11 5.64
C SER A 1020 -5.60 10.81 4.84
N PHE A 1021 -6.04 11.74 3.98
CA PHE A 1021 -7.21 11.52 3.13
C PHE A 1021 -7.00 10.31 2.20
N ASP A 1022 -5.82 10.20 1.59
CA ASP A 1022 -5.48 9.09 0.68
C ASP A 1022 -5.35 7.75 1.42
N THR A 1023 -4.77 7.74 2.61
CA THR A 1023 -4.64 6.56 3.47
C THR A 1023 -5.98 5.97 3.85
N PHE A 1024 -6.98 6.82 4.09
CA PHE A 1024 -8.35 6.39 4.39
C PHE A 1024 -9.27 6.33 3.16
N SER A 1025 -8.71 6.38 1.94
CA SER A 1025 -9.44 6.26 0.68
C SER A 1025 -8.93 5.11 -0.18
N HIS A 1026 -9.84 4.28 -0.69
CA HIS A 1026 -9.56 3.37 -1.79
C HIS A 1026 -9.53 4.13 -3.11
N HIS A 1027 -8.51 3.88 -3.92
CA HIS A 1027 -8.35 4.50 -5.23
C HIS A 1027 -8.96 3.58 -6.29
N ARG A 1028 -10.28 3.71 -6.48
CA ARG A 1028 -11.06 2.88 -7.38
C ARG A 1028 -10.83 3.31 -8.82
N THR A 1029 -10.25 2.40 -9.59
CA THR A 1029 -9.99 2.59 -11.01
C THR A 1029 -11.27 2.47 -11.82
N CYS A 1030 -11.54 3.46 -12.67
CA CYS A 1030 -12.77 3.54 -13.45
C CYS A 1030 -12.47 3.73 -14.95
N LEU A 1031 -13.01 2.85 -15.79
CA LEU A 1031 -12.99 2.98 -17.25
C LEU A 1031 -14.42 2.94 -17.78
N LEU A 1032 -14.89 4.04 -18.36
CA LEU A 1032 -16.20 4.14 -19.00
C LEU A 1032 -16.03 4.12 -20.52
N ARG A 1033 -16.48 3.04 -21.14
CA ARG A 1033 -16.29 2.79 -22.56
C ARG A 1033 -17.35 3.47 -23.41
N TYR A 1034 -16.89 4.10 -24.50
CA TYR A 1034 -17.79 4.58 -25.53
C TYR A 1034 -18.53 3.40 -26.18
N THR A 1035 -19.84 3.53 -26.34
CA THR A 1035 -20.73 2.46 -26.83
C THR A 1035 -20.87 2.43 -28.36
N GLY A 1036 -20.40 3.47 -29.05
CA GLY A 1036 -20.33 3.50 -30.52
C GLY A 1036 -19.07 2.86 -31.09
N LEU A 1037 -19.04 2.68 -32.41
CA LEU A 1037 -17.89 2.12 -33.18
C LEU A 1037 -17.49 0.68 -32.79
N GLU A 1038 -18.47 -0.19 -32.46
CA GLU A 1038 -18.21 -1.57 -32.01
C GLU A 1038 -17.34 -2.39 -32.97
N LYS A 1039 -17.38 -2.11 -34.28
CA LYS A 1039 -16.52 -2.78 -35.28
C LYS A 1039 -15.03 -2.70 -34.96
N LEU A 1040 -14.57 -1.67 -34.25
CA LEU A 1040 -13.18 -1.56 -33.82
C LEU A 1040 -12.82 -2.59 -32.74
N ASN A 1041 -13.79 -3.04 -31.95
CA ASN A 1041 -13.60 -4.07 -30.93
C ASN A 1041 -13.53 -5.49 -31.53
N GLU A 1042 -13.95 -5.70 -32.78
CA GLU A 1042 -13.80 -7.00 -33.47
C GLU A 1042 -12.34 -7.45 -33.54
N LEU A 1043 -11.38 -6.52 -33.48
CA LEU A 1043 -9.94 -6.82 -33.48
C LEU A 1043 -9.47 -7.64 -32.26
N ARG A 1044 -10.18 -7.58 -31.13
CA ARG A 1044 -9.84 -8.34 -29.91
C ARG A 1044 -10.68 -9.60 -29.72
N TYR A 1045 -11.70 -9.83 -30.55
CA TYR A 1045 -12.60 -10.98 -30.42
C TYR A 1045 -12.08 -12.18 -31.25
N PRO A 1046 -12.30 -13.42 -30.80
CA PRO A 1046 -12.12 -14.61 -31.64
C PRO A 1046 -13.08 -14.61 -32.85
N PRO A 1047 -12.76 -15.34 -33.94
CA PRO A 1047 -11.54 -16.13 -34.14
C PRO A 1047 -10.30 -15.24 -34.32
N TYR A 1048 -9.22 -15.61 -33.66
CA TYR A 1048 -8.02 -14.78 -33.62
C TYR A 1048 -7.22 -14.91 -34.92
N THR A 1049 -6.81 -13.77 -35.48
CA THR A 1049 -5.97 -13.73 -36.68
C THR A 1049 -4.70 -12.94 -36.44
N GLN A 1050 -3.62 -13.31 -37.13
CA GLN A 1050 -2.35 -12.59 -37.04
C GLN A 1050 -2.47 -11.11 -37.46
N ARG A 1051 -3.37 -10.83 -38.41
CA ARG A 1051 -3.67 -9.46 -38.85
C ARG A 1051 -4.31 -8.64 -37.72
N ASN A 1052 -5.32 -9.20 -37.06
CA ASN A 1052 -5.99 -8.53 -35.94
C ASN A 1052 -5.03 -8.30 -34.78
N LEU A 1053 -4.19 -9.28 -34.47
CA LEU A 1053 -3.14 -9.16 -33.45
C LEU A 1053 -2.15 -8.04 -33.77
N ALA A 1054 -1.64 -7.98 -35.00
CA ALA A 1054 -0.69 -6.94 -35.41
C ALA A 1054 -1.31 -5.52 -35.31
N LEU A 1055 -2.56 -5.37 -35.75
CA LEU A 1055 -3.31 -4.11 -35.64
C LEU A 1055 -3.53 -3.73 -34.17
N LEU A 1056 -4.03 -4.67 -33.36
CA LEU A 1056 -4.29 -4.44 -31.93
C LEU A 1056 -3.00 -4.06 -31.20
N SER A 1057 -1.93 -4.84 -31.36
CA SER A 1057 -0.62 -4.56 -30.77
C SER A 1057 -0.12 -3.17 -31.11
N SER A 1058 -0.20 -2.75 -32.38
CA SER A 1058 0.26 -1.41 -32.80
C SER A 1058 -0.51 -0.25 -32.14
N THR A 1059 -1.76 -0.48 -31.74
CA THR A 1059 -2.61 0.53 -31.08
C THR A 1059 -2.46 0.56 -29.56
N PHE A 1060 -2.07 -0.57 -28.96
CA PHE A 1060 -1.80 -0.70 -27.53
C PHE A 1060 -0.34 -0.38 -27.16
N GLU A 1061 0.59 -0.53 -28.10
CA GLU A 1061 2.02 -0.47 -27.82
C GLU A 1061 2.48 0.92 -27.35
N ILE A 1062 3.18 0.93 -26.22
CA ILE A 1062 3.89 2.10 -25.72
C ILE A 1062 5.29 2.11 -26.32
N LYS A 1063 5.57 3.10 -27.18
CA LYS A 1063 6.87 3.26 -27.83
C LYS A 1063 7.91 3.89 -26.90
N ARG A 1064 9.16 3.48 -27.03
CA ARG A 1064 10.29 4.06 -26.30
C ARG A 1064 10.61 5.47 -26.83
N LYS A 1065 10.73 6.45 -25.93
CA LYS A 1065 11.16 7.81 -26.28
C LYS A 1065 12.63 7.77 -26.73
N GLY A 1066 12.91 8.27 -27.93
CA GLY A 1066 14.28 8.37 -28.47
C GLY A 1066 14.79 7.14 -29.24
N SER A 1067 14.03 6.04 -29.35
CA SER A 1067 14.35 4.99 -30.32
C SER A 1067 13.83 5.41 -31.69
N CYS A 1068 14.71 5.91 -32.55
CA CYS A 1068 14.42 6.01 -33.97
C CYS A 1068 14.44 4.60 -34.55
N THR A 1069 13.29 3.94 -34.64
CA THR A 1069 13.13 2.81 -35.55
C THR A 1069 13.09 3.41 -36.95
N LEU A 1070 14.24 3.40 -37.65
CA LEU A 1070 14.25 3.51 -39.10
C LEU A 1070 13.45 2.30 -39.61
N LEU A 1071 12.18 2.55 -39.94
CA LEU A 1071 11.29 1.60 -40.61
C LEU A 1071 11.83 1.28 -42.00
#